data_AF-V9FQ66-F1
#
_entry.id   AF-V9FQ66-F1
#
_cell.length_a   1.000
_cell.length_b   1.000
_cell.length_c   1.000
_cell.angle_alpha   90.00
_cell.angle_beta   90.00
_cell.angle_gamma   90.00
#
_symmetry.space_group_name_H-M   'P 1'
#
loop_
_entity.id
_entity.type
_entity.pdbx_description
1 polymer ?
#
loop_
_entity_poly.entity_id
_entity_poly.type
_entity_poly.pdbx_seq_one_letter_code
_entity_poly.pdbx_strand_id
1 'polypeptide(L)'
;MQRRQLRPKRELLALLQRLNDCVGVSARHVYTQQIAVSELLQRPQSEIRRQLPELCEFVDSLTSHNSRSTAAPPSALVRRAFCHPDAQWLSRSARESGISALVCQQLVRLARQDNNGDFVEDNTVFWSAAELTMHVLLDALLSPCAQRLGKAPDACKWRSMQPKPRFHAMTCFPVWSTLLPFVALMGLRFPDTFLRVLNGHRHVEKKQRVNCSFAQVTGIWRLVEELNRGDKENQSAVTELMIGLLRLASDKVLGNFASVKNEKKTLGLHLDDQLMEKFFAGLQGFAFKSWRANAVLKPALFCALQDAISVPADQAKLLVIPQRVVVFTAVGCIFVKDLAADIVSMLIKRINDTVNTSEEVRELLLSFLVGFCAHVDLVPLTSVIRLLELLVTSYKTVLQAADDPESQRNRQLELVFYLVYVALHRCPSVDSLRQEVSSEAAGVKEVLSQLQMRLCSEIAFEDFYIAAPVRWTAKVWKHWVFLSDEEVQAFVSEAEENDNDTEQQFKDRVATWHSLESRLAFKPASFSAFTQMNTLLEPHLVSSIPLAEPVHEHGLIVPARKRRRTEQVKNSVDPDKLERSFDVLLLPDVMERVCSFMSAKRLCRMALVCRTFADISHRASLWQPLYVRVGLPTNALPSAPVECHHGERYEHNWRQLYQERSKAMKRLRRMQRRAIKAGHSNDQEDDDSVSSSVRTATFVPQICAYCGCDQILKSKSDVEAHQTQHKRFTCTDTSCRASFTGLHKFNAHMKEHGADSTCRMMCGFDGCKKSYMSAKRLASHRQKEGHHILTCSDKQGP
;
A
#
# COMPACT_ATOMS: atom_id res chain seq x y z
N MET A 1 -11.11 -54.35 5.19
CA MET A 1 -11.08 -52.90 4.83
C MET A 1 -9.75 -52.20 5.13
N GLN A 2 -9.03 -52.51 6.22
CA GLN A 2 -7.73 -51.86 6.55
C GLN A 2 -6.64 -51.97 5.46
N ARG A 3 -6.54 -53.09 4.73
CA ARG A 3 -5.56 -53.24 3.63
C ARG A 3 -5.80 -52.28 2.45
N ARG A 4 -7.05 -51.88 2.17
CA ARG A 4 -7.37 -50.92 1.08
C ARG A 4 -6.97 -49.48 1.43
N GLN A 5 -6.94 -49.11 2.72
CA GLN A 5 -6.50 -47.78 3.17
C GLN A 5 -4.98 -47.63 3.26
N LEU A 6 -4.23 -48.72 3.43
CA LEU A 6 -2.76 -48.68 3.57
C LEU A 6 -2.03 -48.56 2.22
N ARG A 7 -2.59 -49.07 1.13
CA ARG A 7 -1.97 -49.05 -0.20
C ARG A 7 -1.69 -47.62 -0.72
N PRO A 8 -2.64 -46.66 -0.68
CA PRO A 8 -2.38 -45.29 -1.13
C PRO A 8 -1.29 -44.57 -0.33
N LYS A 9 -1.11 -44.92 0.95
CA LYS A 9 -0.07 -44.34 1.79
C LYS A 9 1.33 -44.83 1.38
N ARG A 10 1.47 -46.12 1.04
CA ARG A 10 2.75 -46.68 0.56
C ARG A 10 3.15 -46.11 -0.79
N GLU A 11 2.20 -46.03 -1.73
CA GLU A 11 2.43 -45.45 -3.06
C GLU A 11 2.82 -43.96 -2.96
N LEU A 12 2.16 -43.21 -2.07
CA LEU A 12 2.50 -41.81 -1.80
C LEU A 12 3.93 -41.66 -1.25
N LEU A 13 4.31 -42.47 -0.26
CA LEU A 13 5.65 -42.41 0.34
C LEU A 13 6.74 -42.82 -0.65
N ALA A 14 6.47 -43.82 -1.50
CA ALA A 14 7.40 -44.23 -2.56
C ALA A 14 7.60 -43.11 -3.59
N LEU A 15 6.53 -42.46 -4.04
CA LEU A 15 6.61 -41.34 -4.98
C LEU A 15 7.32 -40.12 -4.37
N LEU A 16 7.02 -39.82 -3.10
CA LEU A 16 7.68 -38.75 -2.33
C LEU A 16 9.18 -39.01 -2.18
N GLN A 17 9.59 -40.24 -1.87
CA GLN A 17 10.99 -40.62 -1.76
C GLN A 17 11.71 -40.42 -3.11
N ARG A 18 11.11 -40.90 -4.21
CA ARG A 18 11.64 -40.68 -5.57
C ARG A 18 11.79 -39.20 -5.90
N LEU A 19 10.81 -38.37 -5.58
CA LEU A 19 10.87 -36.92 -5.77
C LEU A 19 12.05 -36.30 -4.99
N ASN A 20 12.20 -36.67 -3.73
CA ASN A 20 13.26 -36.15 -2.86
C ASN A 20 14.65 -36.59 -3.31
N ASP A 21 14.82 -37.85 -3.70
CA ASP A 21 16.08 -38.39 -4.20
C ASP A 21 16.49 -37.69 -5.50
N CYS A 22 15.56 -37.55 -6.44
CA CYS A 22 15.75 -36.83 -7.69
C CYS A 22 16.19 -35.38 -7.45
N VAL A 23 15.49 -34.64 -6.59
CA VAL A 23 15.83 -33.26 -6.23
C VAL A 23 17.21 -33.19 -5.58
N GLY A 24 17.52 -34.11 -4.66
CA GLY A 24 18.79 -34.15 -3.96
C GLY A 24 19.99 -34.45 -4.86
N VAL A 25 19.86 -35.44 -5.76
CA VAL A 25 20.89 -35.78 -6.76
C VAL A 25 21.12 -34.61 -7.71
N SER A 26 20.05 -34.05 -8.27
CA SER A 26 20.13 -32.91 -9.20
C SER A 26 20.77 -31.70 -8.54
N ALA A 27 20.42 -31.40 -7.28
CA ALA A 27 20.97 -30.26 -6.55
C ALA A 27 22.48 -30.39 -6.31
N ARG A 28 22.94 -31.61 -5.96
CA ARG A 28 24.37 -31.90 -5.84
C ARG A 28 25.09 -31.77 -7.18
N HIS A 29 24.47 -32.20 -8.27
CA HIS A 29 25.06 -32.11 -9.60
C HIS A 29 25.27 -30.64 -10.03
N VAL A 30 24.21 -29.82 -9.94
CA VAL A 30 24.28 -28.38 -10.28
C VAL A 30 25.30 -27.66 -9.41
N TYR A 31 25.33 -27.96 -8.10
CA TYR A 31 26.29 -27.35 -7.19
C TYR A 31 27.75 -27.74 -7.51
N THR A 32 27.99 -29.03 -7.77
CA THR A 32 29.35 -29.55 -8.06
C THR A 32 29.91 -28.98 -9.36
N GLN A 33 29.06 -28.80 -10.37
CA GLN A 33 29.46 -28.26 -11.67
C GLN A 33 29.47 -26.73 -11.73
N GLN A 34 29.04 -26.05 -10.65
CA GLN A 34 28.94 -24.58 -10.57
C GLN A 34 28.17 -23.94 -11.74
N ILE A 35 27.21 -24.65 -12.33
CA ILE A 35 26.47 -24.14 -13.48
C ILE A 35 25.46 -23.09 -13.00
N ALA A 36 25.46 -21.93 -13.66
CA ALA A 36 24.48 -20.90 -13.38
C ALA A 36 23.07 -21.40 -13.78
N VAL A 37 22.12 -21.30 -12.85
CA VAL A 37 20.73 -21.75 -13.07
C VAL A 37 20.08 -21.03 -14.26
N SER A 38 20.38 -19.74 -14.43
CA SER A 38 19.91 -18.95 -15.58
C SER A 38 20.39 -19.51 -16.91
N GLU A 39 21.61 -20.07 -16.96
CA GLU A 39 22.16 -20.73 -18.13
C GLU A 39 21.45 -22.06 -18.39
N LEU A 40 21.25 -22.89 -17.34
CA LEU A 40 20.52 -24.16 -17.46
C LEU A 40 19.08 -23.95 -17.94
N LEU A 41 18.38 -22.92 -17.46
CA LEU A 41 17.02 -22.61 -17.89
C LEU A 41 16.94 -22.20 -19.37
N GLN A 42 18.03 -21.73 -19.97
CA GLN A 42 18.11 -21.34 -21.38
C GLN A 42 18.53 -22.50 -22.29
N ARG A 43 19.08 -23.59 -21.74
CA ARG A 43 19.57 -24.73 -22.52
C ARG A 43 18.43 -25.55 -23.15
N PRO A 44 18.68 -26.16 -24.33
CA PRO A 44 17.72 -27.04 -24.97
C PRO A 44 17.43 -28.28 -24.12
N GLN A 45 16.26 -28.88 -24.32
CA GLN A 45 15.81 -30.03 -23.51
C GLN A 45 16.74 -31.24 -23.60
N SER A 46 17.33 -31.49 -24.77
CA SER A 46 18.31 -32.57 -24.97
C SER A 46 19.54 -32.42 -24.07
N GLU A 47 20.02 -31.18 -23.91
CA GLU A 47 21.17 -30.90 -23.06
C GLU A 47 20.83 -31.01 -21.57
N ILE A 48 19.66 -30.51 -21.17
CA ILE A 48 19.19 -30.65 -19.79
C ILE A 48 19.00 -32.14 -19.45
N ARG A 49 18.44 -32.94 -20.36
CA ARG A 49 18.30 -34.40 -20.16
C ARG A 49 19.65 -35.10 -20.05
N ARG A 50 20.68 -34.63 -20.77
CA ARG A 50 22.05 -35.16 -20.64
C ARG A 50 22.69 -34.80 -19.30
N GLN A 51 22.43 -33.60 -18.79
CA GLN A 51 23.05 -33.09 -17.55
C GLN A 51 22.29 -33.51 -16.29
N LEU A 52 20.96 -33.65 -16.37
CA LEU A 52 20.08 -33.98 -15.25
C LEU A 52 19.09 -35.07 -15.67
N PRO A 53 19.58 -36.28 -16.06
CA PRO A 53 18.72 -37.34 -16.57
C PRO A 53 17.68 -37.78 -15.55
N GLU A 54 18.03 -37.87 -14.26
CA GLU A 54 17.14 -38.31 -13.19
C GLU A 54 15.94 -37.37 -13.04
N LEU A 55 16.15 -36.06 -13.23
CA LEU A 55 15.10 -35.06 -13.18
C LEU A 55 14.12 -35.19 -14.34
N CYS A 56 14.65 -35.32 -15.55
CA CYS A 56 13.82 -35.49 -16.74
C CYS A 56 13.04 -36.81 -16.67
N GLU A 57 13.69 -37.92 -16.31
CA GLU A 57 13.04 -39.23 -16.17
C GLU A 57 11.96 -39.23 -15.10
N PHE A 58 12.22 -38.58 -13.95
CA PHE A 58 11.22 -38.44 -12.91
C PHE A 58 9.98 -37.69 -13.42
N VAL A 59 10.15 -36.54 -14.06
CA VAL A 59 9.04 -35.73 -14.58
C VAL A 59 8.30 -36.44 -15.70
N ASP A 60 9.01 -37.07 -16.64
CA ASP A 60 8.42 -37.86 -17.73
C ASP A 60 7.58 -39.03 -17.17
N SER A 61 7.96 -39.59 -16.01
CA SER A 61 7.20 -40.67 -15.35
C SER A 61 5.89 -40.23 -14.67
N LEU A 62 5.59 -38.93 -14.62
CA LEU A 62 4.37 -38.40 -14.01
C LEU A 62 3.14 -38.48 -14.94
N THR A 63 3.34 -38.75 -16.23
CA THR A 63 2.27 -38.80 -17.24
C THR A 63 2.32 -40.08 -18.07
N SER A 64 1.17 -40.50 -18.60
CA SER A 64 0.96 -41.79 -19.27
C SER A 64 1.50 -41.90 -20.71
N HIS A 65 2.02 -40.82 -21.30
CA HIS A 65 2.37 -40.78 -22.73
C HIS A 65 3.57 -41.65 -23.14
N ASN A 66 4.39 -42.14 -22.19
CA ASN A 66 5.49 -43.05 -22.49
C ASN A 66 5.10 -44.51 -22.21
N SER A 67 4.58 -45.18 -23.24
CA SER A 67 3.90 -46.48 -23.24
C SER A 67 4.71 -47.73 -22.83
N ARG A 68 5.94 -47.62 -22.29
CA ARG A 68 6.86 -48.77 -22.26
C ARG A 68 7.20 -49.42 -20.91
N SER A 69 6.83 -48.93 -19.72
CA SER A 69 7.20 -49.72 -18.52
C SER A 69 6.44 -49.59 -17.19
N THR A 70 5.62 -48.59 -16.89
CA THR A 70 4.89 -48.56 -15.61
C THR A 70 3.67 -47.66 -15.73
N ALA A 71 2.51 -48.10 -15.21
CA ALA A 71 1.31 -47.26 -15.18
C ALA A 71 1.64 -45.92 -14.49
N ALA A 72 1.30 -44.80 -15.15
CA ALA A 72 1.51 -43.47 -14.59
C ALA A 72 0.75 -43.33 -13.26
N PRO A 73 1.34 -42.67 -12.25
CA PRO A 73 0.66 -42.46 -10.98
C PRO A 73 -0.59 -41.59 -11.19
N PRO A 74 -1.70 -41.83 -10.45
CA PRO A 74 -2.87 -40.97 -10.52
C PRO A 74 -2.52 -39.50 -10.19
N SER A 75 -3.10 -38.53 -10.91
CA SER A 75 -2.74 -37.11 -10.76
C SER A 75 -2.95 -36.59 -9.33
N ALA A 76 -3.98 -37.09 -8.63
CA ALA A 76 -4.21 -36.79 -7.22
C ALA A 76 -3.09 -37.30 -6.30
N LEU A 77 -2.47 -38.44 -6.62
CA LEU A 77 -1.31 -38.98 -5.89
C LEU A 77 -0.08 -38.10 -6.10
N VAL A 78 0.17 -37.66 -7.35
CA VAL A 78 1.27 -36.75 -7.69
C VAL A 78 1.11 -35.42 -6.95
N ARG A 79 -0.06 -34.79 -7.02
CA ARG A 79 -0.36 -33.55 -6.27
C ARG A 79 -0.09 -33.71 -4.78
N ARG A 80 -0.54 -34.82 -4.17
CA ARG A 80 -0.28 -35.11 -2.75
C ARG A 80 1.21 -35.28 -2.43
N ALA A 81 2.00 -35.86 -3.32
CA ALA A 81 3.44 -36.01 -3.12
C ALA A 81 4.15 -34.65 -3.13
N PHE A 82 3.84 -33.78 -4.10
CA PHE A 82 4.40 -32.41 -4.16
C PHE A 82 3.96 -31.51 -3.00
N CYS A 83 2.76 -31.75 -2.45
CA CYS A 83 2.21 -31.01 -1.31
C CYS A 83 2.56 -31.62 0.06
N HIS A 84 3.30 -32.71 0.09
CA HIS A 84 3.68 -33.37 1.33
C HIS A 84 4.63 -32.47 2.16
N PRO A 85 4.49 -32.39 3.50
CA PRO A 85 5.39 -31.63 4.36
C PRO A 85 6.88 -31.94 4.21
N ASP A 86 7.20 -33.21 3.94
CA ASP A 86 8.58 -33.69 3.77
C ASP A 86 9.09 -33.56 2.33
N ALA A 87 8.33 -32.97 1.41
CA ALA A 87 8.75 -32.78 0.03
C ALA A 87 9.85 -31.70 -0.05
N GLN A 88 11.03 -32.06 -0.55
CA GLN A 88 12.22 -31.21 -0.53
C GLN A 88 12.39 -30.33 -1.77
N TRP A 89 11.51 -30.45 -2.77
CA TRP A 89 11.57 -29.70 -4.03
C TRP A 89 11.42 -28.18 -3.85
N LEU A 90 10.86 -27.71 -2.72
CA LEU A 90 10.81 -26.30 -2.31
C LEU A 90 11.63 -26.00 -1.05
N SER A 91 12.53 -26.90 -0.67
CA SER A 91 13.48 -26.63 0.41
C SER A 91 14.33 -25.40 0.09
N ARG A 92 14.95 -24.80 1.11
CA ARG A 92 15.87 -23.67 0.90
C ARG A 92 17.00 -24.06 -0.06
N SER A 93 17.57 -25.26 0.11
CA SER A 93 18.65 -25.78 -0.74
C SER A 93 18.21 -25.91 -2.20
N ALA A 94 17.03 -26.49 -2.47
CA ALA A 94 16.52 -26.69 -3.82
C ALA A 94 16.22 -25.36 -4.55
N ARG A 95 15.80 -24.33 -3.81
CA ARG A 95 15.60 -22.99 -4.39
C ARG A 95 16.91 -22.27 -4.66
N GLU A 96 17.84 -22.30 -3.69
CA GLU A 96 19.15 -21.62 -3.82
C GLU A 96 20.02 -22.29 -4.90
N SER A 97 19.91 -23.60 -5.10
CA SER A 97 20.58 -24.32 -6.20
C SER A 97 19.85 -24.20 -7.54
N GLY A 98 18.63 -23.64 -7.56
CA GLY A 98 17.80 -23.51 -8.76
C GLY A 98 17.10 -24.77 -9.25
N ILE A 99 17.25 -25.91 -8.56
CA ILE A 99 16.55 -27.15 -8.92
C ILE A 99 15.03 -26.98 -8.88
N SER A 100 14.49 -26.21 -7.92
CA SER A 100 13.05 -25.90 -7.91
C SER A 100 12.59 -25.29 -9.23
N ALA A 101 13.37 -24.37 -9.81
CA ALA A 101 13.05 -23.73 -11.08
C ALA A 101 13.14 -24.71 -12.26
N LEU A 102 14.13 -25.61 -12.25
CA LEU A 102 14.29 -26.64 -13.29
C LEU A 102 13.17 -27.69 -13.25
N VAL A 103 12.74 -28.12 -12.06
CA VAL A 103 11.56 -28.97 -11.86
C VAL A 103 10.33 -28.29 -12.49
N CYS A 104 10.09 -27.02 -12.15
CA CYS A 104 8.97 -26.26 -12.73
C CYS A 104 9.08 -26.12 -14.25
N GLN A 105 10.28 -25.89 -14.77
CA GLN A 105 10.49 -25.81 -16.22
C GLN A 105 10.14 -27.13 -16.91
N GLN A 106 10.55 -28.28 -16.36
CA GLN A 106 10.21 -29.58 -16.93
C GLN A 106 8.70 -29.86 -16.86
N LEU A 107 8.04 -29.51 -15.74
CA LEU A 107 6.58 -29.62 -15.63
C LEU A 107 5.86 -28.75 -16.68
N VAL A 108 6.30 -27.50 -16.87
CA VAL A 108 5.73 -26.61 -17.91
C VAL A 108 5.98 -27.16 -19.31
N ARG A 109 7.14 -27.80 -19.57
CA ARG A 109 7.40 -28.46 -20.86
C ARG A 109 6.46 -29.64 -21.08
N LEU A 110 6.25 -30.47 -20.06
CA LEU A 110 5.32 -31.59 -20.11
C LEU A 110 3.90 -31.11 -20.42
N ALA A 111 3.45 -30.04 -19.76
CA ALA A 111 2.17 -29.39 -20.04
C ALA A 111 2.02 -28.91 -21.49
N ARG A 112 3.11 -28.48 -22.14
CA ARG A 112 3.10 -28.02 -23.55
C ARG A 112 3.02 -29.14 -24.57
N GLN A 113 3.50 -30.34 -24.21
CA GLN A 113 3.50 -31.51 -25.09
C GLN A 113 2.10 -32.15 -25.17
N ASP A 114 1.26 -31.91 -24.16
CA ASP A 114 -0.09 -32.48 -24.01
C ASP A 114 -1.18 -31.81 -24.88
N ASN A 115 -0.79 -31.02 -25.89
CA ASN A 115 -1.72 -30.21 -26.71
C ASN A 115 -2.52 -31.00 -27.76
N ASN A 116 -2.34 -32.33 -27.86
CA ASN A 116 -3.10 -33.16 -28.80
C ASN A 116 -4.45 -33.54 -28.15
N GLY A 117 -5.45 -32.67 -28.34
CA GLY A 117 -6.75 -32.66 -27.65
C GLY A 117 -7.74 -33.80 -27.94
N ASP A 118 -7.28 -35.03 -28.20
CA ASP A 118 -8.17 -36.14 -28.59
C ASP A 118 -8.64 -37.04 -27.42
N PHE A 119 -8.26 -36.74 -26.17
CA PHE A 119 -8.72 -37.51 -25.00
C PHE A 119 -10.01 -36.93 -24.41
N VAL A 120 -11.14 -37.27 -25.01
CA VAL A 120 -12.48 -37.11 -24.42
C VAL A 120 -12.90 -38.43 -23.77
N GLU A 121 -12.37 -38.72 -22.58
CA GLU A 121 -12.98 -39.71 -21.68
C GLU A 121 -13.13 -39.10 -20.28
N ASP A 122 -14.35 -39.18 -19.74
CA ASP A 122 -14.84 -38.61 -18.46
C ASP A 122 -14.19 -39.22 -17.19
N ASN A 123 -13.00 -39.79 -17.32
CA ASN A 123 -12.30 -40.42 -16.21
C ASN A 123 -11.67 -39.35 -15.29
N THR A 124 -12.41 -38.99 -14.24
CA THR A 124 -12.02 -38.10 -13.11
C THR A 124 -10.68 -38.42 -12.41
N VAL A 125 -10.01 -39.51 -12.78
CA VAL A 125 -8.79 -40.02 -12.14
C VAL A 125 -7.51 -39.38 -12.69
N PHE A 126 -7.51 -38.94 -13.95
CA PHE A 126 -6.32 -38.41 -14.62
C PHE A 126 -6.57 -36.98 -15.13
N TRP A 127 -5.77 -36.03 -14.65
CA TRP A 127 -5.73 -34.67 -15.15
C TRP A 127 -4.78 -34.54 -16.34
N SER A 128 -5.05 -33.60 -17.24
CA SER A 128 -4.07 -33.16 -18.24
C SER A 128 -2.76 -32.74 -17.55
N ALA A 129 -1.64 -32.83 -18.28
CA ALA A 129 -0.34 -32.40 -17.77
C ALA A 129 -0.34 -30.91 -17.39
N ALA A 130 -1.09 -30.09 -18.13
CA ALA A 130 -1.31 -28.67 -17.82
C ALA A 130 -2.04 -28.50 -16.49
N GLU A 131 -3.17 -29.18 -16.28
CA GLU A 131 -3.96 -29.09 -15.05
C GLU A 131 -3.22 -29.62 -13.82
N LEU A 132 -2.51 -30.75 -13.95
CA LEU A 132 -1.65 -31.28 -12.88
C LEU A 132 -0.55 -30.27 -12.51
N THR A 133 0.12 -29.69 -13.51
CA THR A 133 1.17 -28.69 -13.29
C THR A 133 0.61 -27.45 -12.58
N MET A 134 -0.56 -26.96 -12.99
CA MET A 134 -1.25 -25.85 -12.34
C MET A 134 -1.54 -26.16 -10.87
N HIS A 135 -2.09 -27.33 -10.57
CA HIS A 135 -2.36 -27.75 -9.19
C HIS A 135 -1.09 -27.78 -8.33
N VAL A 136 0.00 -28.36 -8.83
CA VAL A 136 1.29 -28.41 -8.12
C VAL A 136 1.81 -27.00 -7.82
N LEU A 137 1.78 -26.10 -8.82
CA LEU A 137 2.28 -24.74 -8.66
C LEU A 137 1.37 -23.89 -7.75
N LEU A 138 0.06 -23.94 -7.93
CA LEU A 138 -0.89 -23.14 -7.15
C LEU A 138 -1.05 -23.64 -5.72
N ASP A 139 -1.01 -24.96 -5.47
CA ASP A 139 -0.94 -25.49 -4.10
C ASP A 139 0.29 -24.94 -3.36
N ALA A 140 1.44 -24.89 -4.03
CA ALA A 140 2.68 -24.40 -3.44
C ALA A 140 2.64 -22.91 -3.07
N LEU A 141 1.86 -22.11 -3.79
CA LEU A 141 1.76 -20.65 -3.64
C LEU A 141 0.58 -20.20 -2.76
N LEU A 142 -0.58 -20.81 -2.93
CA LEU A 142 -1.84 -20.42 -2.32
C LEU A 142 -2.17 -21.20 -1.04
N SER A 143 -1.50 -22.33 -0.78
CA SER A 143 -1.64 -23.01 0.52
C SER A 143 -0.85 -22.29 1.62
N PRO A 144 -1.44 -22.07 2.80
CA PRO A 144 -0.70 -21.60 3.96
C PRO A 144 0.51 -22.49 4.28
N CYS A 145 1.60 -21.89 4.78
CA CYS A 145 2.78 -22.66 5.19
C CYS A 145 2.47 -23.71 6.26
N ALA A 146 1.45 -23.48 7.11
CA ALA A 146 0.98 -24.48 8.07
C ALA A 146 0.50 -25.77 7.40
N GLN A 147 -0.28 -25.64 6.34
CA GLN A 147 -0.81 -26.76 5.57
C GLN A 147 0.31 -27.44 4.77
N ARG A 148 1.15 -26.64 4.11
CA ARG A 148 2.20 -27.17 3.23
C ARG A 148 3.36 -27.84 3.99
N LEU A 149 3.75 -27.30 5.15
CA LEU A 149 4.90 -27.80 5.91
C LEU A 149 4.49 -28.62 7.14
N GLY A 150 3.19 -28.92 7.31
CA GLY A 150 2.61 -29.55 8.51
C GLY A 150 2.61 -28.65 9.75
N LYS A 151 3.56 -27.71 9.86
CA LYS A 151 3.67 -26.71 10.94
C LYS A 151 4.09 -25.37 10.34
N ALA A 152 3.38 -24.29 10.68
CA ALA A 152 3.78 -22.96 10.24
C ALA A 152 5.16 -22.60 10.82
N PRO A 153 6.12 -22.13 10.00
CA PRO A 153 7.33 -21.49 10.50
C PRO A 153 6.97 -20.29 11.37
N ASP A 154 7.79 -19.95 12.36
CA ASP A 154 7.43 -18.91 13.33
C ASP A 154 7.23 -17.53 12.68
N ALA A 155 7.94 -17.22 11.59
CA ALA A 155 7.72 -15.99 10.82
C ALA A 155 6.38 -15.96 10.08
N CYS A 156 5.81 -17.14 9.75
CA CYS A 156 4.54 -17.29 9.06
C CYS A 156 3.34 -17.38 10.02
N LYS A 157 3.58 -17.64 11.31
CA LYS A 157 2.56 -17.62 12.36
C LYS A 157 2.15 -16.18 12.67
N TRP A 158 0.85 -15.95 12.75
CA TRP A 158 0.33 -14.70 13.28
C TRP A 158 0.59 -14.61 14.79
N ARG A 159 1.02 -13.44 15.25
CA ARG A 159 1.16 -13.10 16.67
C ARG A 159 0.52 -11.74 16.88
N SER A 160 -0.54 -11.68 17.69
CA SER A 160 -1.34 -10.47 17.91
C SER A 160 -0.52 -9.28 18.42
N MET A 161 0.54 -9.53 19.19
CA MET A 161 1.41 -8.49 19.76
C MET A 161 2.53 -8.05 18.80
N GLN A 162 2.61 -8.61 17.60
CA GLN A 162 3.69 -8.28 16.66
C GLN A 162 3.26 -7.11 15.76
N PRO A 163 3.88 -5.91 15.87
CA PRO A 163 3.42 -4.72 15.18
C PRO A 163 3.58 -4.79 13.66
N LYS A 164 4.55 -5.57 13.17
CA LYS A 164 4.80 -5.81 11.74
C LYS A 164 5.25 -7.25 11.47
N PRO A 165 4.69 -7.95 10.47
CA PRO A 165 5.18 -9.25 10.06
C PRO A 165 6.65 -9.17 9.61
N ARG A 166 7.47 -10.17 9.95
CA ARG A 166 8.86 -10.25 9.49
C ARG A 166 8.91 -10.83 8.08
N PHE A 167 8.49 -10.04 7.09
CA PHE A 167 8.35 -10.50 5.70
C PHE A 167 9.60 -11.19 5.15
N HIS A 168 10.80 -10.67 5.47
CA HIS A 168 12.08 -11.24 5.05
C HIS A 168 12.38 -12.63 5.63
N ALA A 169 11.76 -12.99 6.76
CA ALA A 169 11.94 -14.29 7.41
C ALA A 169 10.86 -15.31 7.01
N MET A 170 9.83 -14.88 6.26
CA MET A 170 8.74 -15.76 5.84
C MET A 170 9.19 -16.63 4.66
N THR A 171 9.05 -17.95 4.83
CA THR A 171 9.50 -18.94 3.84
C THR A 171 8.69 -18.94 2.55
N CYS A 172 7.47 -18.36 2.54
CA CYS A 172 6.62 -18.29 1.34
C CYS A 172 7.06 -17.23 0.34
N PHE A 173 7.71 -16.13 0.73
CA PHE A 173 8.17 -15.11 -0.24
C PHE A 173 9.23 -15.62 -1.23
N PRO A 174 10.26 -16.36 -0.78
CA PRO A 174 11.20 -16.99 -1.70
C PRO A 174 10.53 -18.00 -2.64
N VAL A 175 9.49 -18.71 -2.17
CA VAL A 175 8.72 -19.66 -3.01
C VAL A 175 8.02 -18.90 -4.13
N TRP A 176 7.27 -17.84 -3.79
CA TRP A 176 6.65 -16.97 -4.78
C TRP A 176 7.67 -16.49 -5.81
N SER A 177 8.82 -15.98 -5.37
CA SER A 177 9.85 -15.48 -6.29
C SER A 177 10.44 -16.56 -7.20
N THR A 178 10.50 -17.81 -6.73
CA THR A 178 11.02 -18.95 -7.52
C THR A 178 9.99 -19.44 -8.55
N LEU A 179 8.71 -19.51 -8.16
CA LEU A 179 7.66 -20.12 -8.99
C LEU A 179 6.96 -19.13 -9.92
N LEU A 180 7.00 -17.82 -9.60
CA LEU A 180 6.26 -16.77 -10.32
C LEU A 180 6.45 -16.81 -11.85
N PRO A 181 7.66 -16.93 -12.41
CA PRO A 181 7.83 -16.92 -13.86
C PRO A 181 7.12 -18.10 -14.55
N PHE A 182 7.12 -19.27 -13.91
CA PHE A 182 6.50 -20.47 -14.44
C PHE A 182 4.98 -20.40 -14.35
N VAL A 183 4.45 -19.86 -13.25
CA VAL A 183 3.00 -19.65 -13.08
C VAL A 183 2.47 -18.61 -14.07
N ALA A 184 3.20 -17.50 -14.27
CA ALA A 184 2.85 -16.51 -15.28
C ALA A 184 2.83 -17.14 -16.69
N LEU A 185 3.86 -17.93 -17.02
CA LEU A 185 3.94 -18.63 -18.30
C LEU A 185 2.78 -19.61 -18.51
N MET A 186 2.38 -20.31 -17.45
CA MET A 186 1.23 -21.20 -17.49
C MET A 186 -0.08 -20.41 -17.66
N GLY A 187 -0.24 -19.27 -16.99
CA GLY A 187 -1.43 -18.41 -17.13
C GLY A 187 -1.57 -17.76 -18.50
N LEU A 188 -0.46 -17.42 -19.17
CA LEU A 188 -0.48 -16.89 -20.53
C LEU A 188 -0.85 -17.95 -21.57
N ARG A 189 -0.42 -19.19 -21.36
CA ARG A 189 -0.60 -20.27 -22.34
C ARG A 189 -1.87 -21.09 -22.14
N PHE A 190 -2.32 -21.25 -20.90
CA PHE A 190 -3.48 -22.07 -20.54
C PHE A 190 -4.43 -21.31 -19.59
N PRO A 191 -4.92 -20.12 -19.97
CA PRO A 191 -5.71 -19.25 -19.09
C PRO A 191 -6.98 -19.93 -18.55
N ASP A 192 -7.70 -20.69 -19.37
CA ASP A 192 -8.96 -21.34 -18.96
C ASP A 192 -8.73 -22.47 -17.96
N THR A 193 -7.71 -23.32 -18.20
CA THR A 193 -7.29 -24.36 -17.27
C THR A 193 -6.79 -23.74 -15.96
N PHE A 194 -6.04 -22.63 -16.05
CA PHE A 194 -5.60 -21.89 -14.87
C PHE A 194 -6.81 -21.43 -14.05
N LEU A 195 -7.76 -20.74 -14.69
CA LEU A 195 -8.94 -20.18 -14.02
C LEU A 195 -9.78 -21.28 -13.37
N ARG A 196 -9.97 -22.42 -14.04
CA ARG A 196 -10.65 -23.61 -13.48
C ARG A 196 -9.98 -24.11 -12.20
N VAL A 197 -8.65 -24.31 -12.24
CA VAL A 197 -7.88 -24.76 -11.08
C VAL A 197 -7.93 -23.71 -9.95
N LEU A 198 -7.78 -22.44 -10.31
CA LEU A 198 -7.83 -21.30 -9.38
C LEU A 198 -9.16 -21.24 -8.62
N ASN A 199 -10.29 -21.46 -9.31
CA ASN A 199 -11.60 -21.51 -8.68
C ASN A 199 -11.70 -22.63 -7.64
N GLY A 200 -11.07 -23.78 -7.89
CA GLY A 200 -10.96 -24.86 -6.91
C GLY A 200 -10.22 -24.45 -5.62
N HIS A 201 -9.32 -23.47 -5.67
CA HIS A 201 -8.62 -22.96 -4.49
C HIS A 201 -9.45 -21.99 -3.63
N ARG A 202 -10.50 -21.36 -4.18
CA ARG A 202 -11.34 -20.39 -3.44
C ARG A 202 -12.09 -21.05 -2.28
N HIS A 203 -12.44 -22.32 -2.42
CA HIS A 203 -13.23 -23.06 -1.44
C HIS A 203 -12.41 -23.80 -0.36
N VAL A 204 -11.07 -23.87 -0.49
CA VAL A 204 -10.22 -24.74 0.34
C VAL A 204 -9.79 -24.10 1.67
N GLU A 205 -10.23 -22.89 1.98
CA GLU A 205 -9.73 -22.16 3.14
C GLU A 205 -10.19 -22.70 4.49
N LYS A 206 -9.21 -23.24 5.23
CA LYS A 206 -9.34 -23.50 6.67
C LYS A 206 -9.06 -22.22 7.46
N LYS A 207 -9.85 -22.03 8.52
CA LYS A 207 -10.09 -20.82 9.34
C LYS A 207 -8.90 -20.17 10.07
N GLN A 208 -7.64 -20.45 9.72
CA GLN A 208 -6.48 -19.92 10.47
C GLN A 208 -5.93 -18.65 9.83
N ARG A 209 -6.00 -17.53 10.58
CA ARG A 209 -5.29 -16.28 10.26
C ARG A 209 -3.78 -16.53 10.29
N VAL A 210 -3.12 -16.31 9.17
CA VAL A 210 -1.67 -16.52 9.00
C VAL A 210 -1.04 -15.34 8.28
N ASN A 211 0.23 -15.05 8.57
CA ASN A 211 0.98 -14.02 7.82
C ASN A 211 1.10 -14.38 6.33
N CYS A 212 0.90 -15.66 5.97
CA CYS A 212 0.97 -16.14 4.60
C CYS A 212 0.02 -15.38 3.66
N SER A 213 -1.14 -14.89 4.14
CA SER A 213 -2.07 -14.12 3.32
C SER A 213 -1.42 -12.86 2.74
N PHE A 214 -0.52 -12.21 3.48
CA PHE A 214 0.21 -11.05 2.97
C PHE A 214 1.15 -11.42 1.81
N ALA A 215 1.85 -12.55 1.92
CA ALA A 215 2.69 -13.05 0.84
C ALA A 215 1.86 -13.50 -0.38
N GLN A 216 0.68 -14.05 -0.15
CA GLN A 216 -0.26 -14.44 -1.20
C GLN A 216 -0.80 -13.23 -1.95
N VAL A 217 -1.34 -12.22 -1.25
CA VAL A 217 -1.82 -10.98 -1.88
C VAL A 217 -0.68 -10.28 -2.64
N THR A 218 0.51 -10.17 -2.04
CA THR A 218 1.68 -9.59 -2.73
C THR A 218 2.11 -10.41 -3.94
N GLY A 219 2.09 -11.73 -3.84
CA GLY A 219 2.43 -12.66 -4.92
C GLY A 219 1.44 -12.61 -6.07
N ILE A 220 0.15 -12.54 -5.76
CA ILE A 220 -0.94 -12.39 -6.75
C ILE A 220 -0.78 -11.08 -7.52
N TRP A 221 -0.52 -9.94 -6.85
CA TRP A 221 -0.25 -8.69 -7.57
C TRP A 221 0.95 -8.78 -8.51
N ARG A 222 2.04 -9.41 -8.07
CA ARG A 222 3.19 -9.66 -8.95
C ARG A 222 2.83 -10.55 -10.14
N LEU A 223 2.00 -11.56 -9.93
CA LEU A 223 1.52 -12.42 -11.01
C LEU A 223 0.64 -11.66 -12.00
N VAL A 224 -0.28 -10.83 -11.53
CA VAL A 224 -1.10 -9.95 -12.36
C VAL A 224 -0.23 -8.97 -13.16
N GLU A 225 0.82 -8.41 -12.55
CA GLU A 225 1.79 -7.57 -13.27
C GLU A 225 2.56 -8.34 -14.35
N GLU A 226 3.01 -9.57 -14.10
CA GLU A 226 3.69 -10.40 -15.10
C GLU A 226 2.74 -10.84 -16.23
N LEU A 227 1.49 -11.20 -15.92
CA LEU A 227 0.46 -11.51 -16.92
C LEU A 227 0.15 -10.30 -17.81
N ASN A 228 0.09 -9.10 -17.22
CA ASN A 228 -0.13 -7.85 -17.95
C ASN A 228 1.03 -7.49 -18.90
N ARG A 229 2.26 -7.94 -18.61
CA ARG A 229 3.42 -7.78 -19.51
C ARG A 229 3.44 -8.81 -20.65
N GLY A 230 2.68 -9.89 -20.51
CA GLY A 230 2.68 -11.02 -21.44
C GLY A 230 1.99 -10.74 -22.78
N ASP A 231 1.87 -11.80 -23.56
CA ASP A 231 1.51 -11.77 -24.98
C ASP A 231 0.13 -11.13 -25.27
N LYS A 232 0.04 -10.49 -26.43
CA LYS A 232 -1.13 -9.75 -26.93
C LYS A 232 -2.15 -10.62 -27.65
N GLU A 233 -1.87 -11.90 -27.92
CA GLU A 233 -2.77 -12.75 -28.69
C GLU A 233 -4.02 -13.20 -27.88
N ASN A 234 -3.86 -13.56 -26.60
CA ASN A 234 -4.94 -14.09 -25.75
C ASN A 234 -5.50 -13.06 -24.74
N GLN A 235 -5.71 -11.81 -25.17
CA GLN A 235 -6.00 -10.71 -24.23
C GLN A 235 -7.24 -10.94 -23.38
N SER A 236 -8.32 -11.46 -23.96
CA SER A 236 -9.60 -11.67 -23.27
C SER A 236 -9.46 -12.74 -22.17
N ALA A 237 -9.00 -13.94 -22.52
CA ALA A 237 -8.83 -15.03 -21.56
C ALA A 237 -7.82 -14.70 -20.45
N VAL A 238 -6.74 -13.98 -20.76
CA VAL A 238 -5.79 -13.49 -19.75
C VAL A 238 -6.43 -12.42 -18.86
N THR A 239 -7.30 -11.57 -19.39
CA THR A 239 -8.06 -10.58 -18.61
C THR A 239 -9.00 -11.28 -17.62
N GLU A 240 -9.75 -12.29 -18.06
CA GLU A 240 -10.58 -13.13 -17.18
C GLU A 240 -9.77 -13.83 -16.09
N LEU A 241 -8.59 -14.36 -16.44
CA LEU A 241 -7.68 -14.92 -15.46
C LEU A 241 -7.22 -13.87 -14.43
N MET A 242 -6.85 -12.67 -14.87
CA MET A 242 -6.46 -11.57 -13.96
C MET A 242 -7.63 -11.16 -13.06
N ILE A 243 -8.86 -11.11 -13.58
CA ILE A 243 -10.08 -10.89 -12.79
C ILE A 243 -10.20 -11.97 -11.71
N GLY A 244 -10.08 -13.26 -12.08
CA GLY A 244 -10.14 -14.38 -11.14
C GLY A 244 -9.06 -14.33 -10.05
N LEU A 245 -7.84 -13.94 -10.41
CA LEU A 245 -6.72 -13.77 -9.48
C LEU A 245 -6.98 -12.65 -8.47
N LEU A 246 -7.45 -11.49 -8.94
CA LEU A 246 -7.77 -10.37 -8.06
C LEU A 246 -9.00 -10.64 -7.22
N ARG A 247 -10.00 -11.35 -7.74
CA ARG A 247 -11.16 -11.81 -6.95
C ARG A 247 -10.69 -12.72 -5.81
N LEU A 248 -9.79 -13.68 -6.07
CA LEU A 248 -9.16 -14.49 -5.02
C LEU A 248 -8.40 -13.63 -3.99
N ALA A 249 -7.63 -12.63 -4.43
CA ALA A 249 -6.94 -11.73 -3.50
C ALA A 249 -7.93 -10.91 -2.65
N SER A 250 -9.03 -10.43 -3.24
CA SER A 250 -10.11 -9.76 -2.52
C SER A 250 -10.76 -10.70 -1.50
N ASP A 251 -11.05 -11.95 -1.85
CA ASP A 251 -11.60 -12.94 -0.91
C ASP A 251 -10.67 -13.14 0.31
N LYS A 252 -9.36 -13.13 0.10
CA LYS A 252 -8.36 -13.24 1.17
C LYS A 252 -8.38 -12.03 2.11
N VAL A 253 -8.61 -10.84 1.57
CA VAL A 253 -8.71 -9.58 2.33
C VAL A 253 -10.05 -9.53 3.08
N LEU A 254 -11.13 -9.89 2.39
CA LEU A 254 -12.49 -9.87 2.90
C LEU A 254 -12.79 -11.03 3.84
N GLY A 255 -12.07 -12.15 3.77
CA GLY A 255 -12.10 -13.33 4.63
C GLY A 255 -13.48 -13.96 4.87
N ASN A 256 -13.61 -15.29 4.84
CA ASN A 256 -14.89 -15.92 5.19
C ASN A 256 -15.24 -15.77 6.69
N PHE A 257 -16.38 -15.12 6.98
CA PHE A 257 -16.82 -14.70 8.32
C PHE A 257 -17.42 -15.80 9.21
N ALA A 258 -17.70 -16.97 8.64
CA ALA A 258 -18.63 -17.94 9.18
C ALA A 258 -18.17 -18.71 10.45
N SER A 259 -17.36 -18.16 11.37
CA SER A 259 -16.91 -18.98 12.51
C SER A 259 -16.43 -18.34 13.81
N VAL A 260 -16.13 -17.05 13.91
CA VAL A 260 -15.50 -16.55 15.14
C VAL A 260 -16.56 -16.00 16.08
N LYS A 261 -17.22 -16.91 16.81
CA LYS A 261 -18.16 -16.61 17.92
C LYS A 261 -17.50 -15.97 19.16
N ASN A 262 -16.24 -15.51 19.12
CA ASN A 262 -15.53 -15.04 20.32
C ASN A 262 -15.10 -13.56 20.24
N GLU A 263 -15.40 -12.83 21.32
CA GLU A 263 -15.39 -11.38 21.50
C GLU A 263 -14.02 -10.70 21.65
N LYS A 264 -12.89 -11.43 21.63
CA LYS A 264 -11.55 -10.80 21.69
C LYS A 264 -11.10 -10.27 20.31
N LYS A 265 -11.98 -9.54 19.62
CA LYS A 265 -11.94 -9.19 18.18
C LYS A 265 -11.03 -8.02 17.79
N THR A 266 -10.65 -7.13 18.72
CA THR A 266 -9.93 -5.88 18.38
C THR A 266 -8.51 -6.11 17.84
N LEU A 267 -7.79 -7.12 18.34
CA LEU A 267 -6.41 -7.41 17.93
C LEU A 267 -6.28 -7.90 16.47
N GLY A 268 -7.37 -8.33 15.85
CA GLY A 268 -7.36 -8.78 14.45
C GLY A 268 -7.41 -7.64 13.42
N LEU A 269 -7.93 -6.48 13.81
CA LEU A 269 -8.25 -5.39 12.88
C LEU A 269 -6.99 -4.72 12.32
N HIS A 270 -5.92 -4.61 13.11
CA HIS A 270 -4.64 -4.06 12.65
C HIS A 270 -4.01 -4.86 11.49
N LEU A 271 -4.13 -6.19 11.51
CA LEU A 271 -3.65 -7.01 10.39
C LEU A 271 -4.53 -6.83 9.16
N ASP A 272 -5.84 -6.76 9.37
CA ASP A 272 -6.81 -6.57 8.29
C ASP A 272 -6.55 -5.20 7.61
N ASP A 273 -6.24 -4.15 8.38
CA ASP A 273 -5.80 -2.82 7.90
C ASP A 273 -4.49 -2.91 7.07
N GLN A 274 -3.44 -3.58 7.59
CA GLN A 274 -2.18 -3.78 6.85
C GLN A 274 -2.36 -4.60 5.56
N LEU A 275 -3.26 -5.59 5.58
CA LEU A 275 -3.54 -6.42 4.41
C LEU A 275 -4.32 -5.64 3.36
N MET A 276 -5.28 -4.80 3.78
CA MET A 276 -5.96 -3.85 2.90
C MET A 276 -5.01 -2.81 2.34
N GLU A 277 -4.16 -2.19 3.16
CA GLU A 277 -3.11 -1.27 2.69
C GLU A 277 -2.27 -1.93 1.60
N LYS A 278 -1.83 -3.18 1.83
CA LYS A 278 -1.04 -3.89 0.84
C LYS A 278 -1.81 -4.19 -0.44
N PHE A 279 -3.08 -4.56 -0.31
CA PHE A 279 -3.97 -4.83 -1.46
C PHE A 279 -4.18 -3.55 -2.28
N PHE A 280 -4.60 -2.46 -1.65
CA PHE A 280 -4.92 -1.20 -2.32
C PHE A 280 -3.67 -0.48 -2.86
N ALA A 281 -2.50 -0.62 -2.22
CA ALA A 281 -1.25 -0.16 -2.81
C ALA A 281 -0.89 -0.91 -4.10
N GLY A 282 -1.17 -2.22 -4.15
CA GLY A 282 -1.03 -3.02 -5.38
C GLY A 282 -2.01 -2.57 -6.47
N LEU A 283 -3.26 -2.34 -6.08
CA LEU A 283 -4.33 -1.85 -6.94
C LEU A 283 -3.99 -0.50 -7.56
N GLN A 284 -3.60 0.48 -6.74
CA GLN A 284 -3.17 1.79 -7.19
C GLN A 284 -2.00 1.68 -8.18
N GLY A 285 -0.98 0.89 -7.83
CA GLY A 285 0.17 0.66 -8.71
C GLY A 285 -0.20 0.02 -10.04
N PHE A 286 -1.18 -0.88 -10.06
CA PHE A 286 -1.69 -1.50 -11.28
C PHE A 286 -2.54 -0.54 -12.11
N ALA A 287 -3.40 0.26 -11.46
CA ALA A 287 -4.27 1.24 -12.11
C ALA A 287 -3.47 2.26 -12.93
N PHE A 288 -2.32 2.71 -12.42
CA PHE A 288 -1.45 3.64 -13.14
C PHE A 288 -0.62 3.00 -14.26
N LYS A 289 -0.34 1.70 -14.19
CA LYS A 289 0.58 1.02 -15.14
C LYS A 289 -0.13 0.26 -16.24
N SER A 290 -1.36 -0.19 -16.02
CA SER A 290 -2.09 -1.05 -16.96
C SER A 290 -3.20 -0.28 -17.66
N TRP A 291 -3.17 -0.30 -18.99
CA TRP A 291 -4.26 0.20 -19.81
C TRP A 291 -5.55 -0.63 -19.67
N ARG A 292 -5.46 -1.87 -19.19
CA ARG A 292 -6.61 -2.75 -18.90
C ARG A 292 -7.11 -2.61 -17.46
N ALA A 293 -6.60 -1.64 -16.70
CA ALA A 293 -6.92 -1.51 -15.29
C ALA A 293 -8.42 -1.56 -15.01
N ASN A 294 -9.23 -0.77 -15.71
CA ASN A 294 -10.67 -0.74 -15.46
C ASN A 294 -11.37 -2.07 -15.80
N ALA A 295 -10.99 -2.70 -16.93
CA ALA A 295 -11.55 -3.97 -17.37
C ALA A 295 -11.23 -5.14 -16.41
N VAL A 296 -10.13 -5.05 -15.65
CA VAL A 296 -9.72 -6.07 -14.68
C VAL A 296 -10.22 -5.74 -13.27
N LEU A 297 -10.00 -4.51 -12.80
CA LEU A 297 -10.26 -4.10 -11.43
C LEU A 297 -11.76 -4.05 -11.13
N LYS A 298 -12.56 -3.45 -12.02
CA LYS A 298 -14.00 -3.24 -11.78
C LYS A 298 -14.75 -4.56 -11.61
N PRO A 299 -14.65 -5.54 -12.53
CA PRO A 299 -15.33 -6.83 -12.34
C PRO A 299 -14.79 -7.62 -11.13
N ALA A 300 -13.48 -7.57 -10.87
CA ALA A 300 -12.89 -8.31 -9.76
C ALA A 300 -13.37 -7.83 -8.39
N LEU A 301 -13.37 -6.52 -8.15
CA LEU A 301 -13.87 -5.95 -6.90
C LEU A 301 -15.37 -6.11 -6.77
N PHE A 302 -16.11 -5.83 -7.85
CA PHE A 302 -17.56 -5.93 -7.85
C PHE A 302 -18.03 -7.35 -7.52
N CYS A 303 -17.47 -8.37 -8.20
CA CYS A 303 -17.81 -9.77 -7.92
C CYS A 303 -17.42 -10.18 -6.49
N ALA A 304 -16.26 -9.76 -5.98
CA ALA A 304 -15.84 -10.09 -4.62
C ALA A 304 -16.74 -9.43 -3.55
N LEU A 305 -17.16 -8.18 -3.78
CA LEU A 305 -18.12 -7.49 -2.93
C LEU A 305 -19.51 -8.14 -2.99
N GLN A 306 -19.96 -8.53 -4.18
CA GLN A 306 -21.21 -9.25 -4.35
C GLN A 306 -21.19 -10.57 -3.58
N ASP A 307 -20.10 -11.34 -3.66
CA ASP A 307 -19.93 -12.58 -2.88
C ASP A 307 -19.92 -12.29 -1.37
N ALA A 308 -19.17 -11.28 -0.92
CA ALA A 308 -19.01 -10.96 0.50
C ALA A 308 -20.28 -10.39 1.15
N ILE A 309 -21.12 -9.70 0.38
CA ILE A 309 -22.41 -9.17 0.82
C ILE A 309 -23.50 -10.25 0.69
N SER A 310 -23.27 -11.32 -0.07
CA SER A 310 -24.21 -12.43 -0.17
C SER A 310 -24.23 -13.26 1.10
N VAL A 311 -25.18 -12.93 1.98
CA VAL A 311 -25.45 -13.71 3.19
C VAL A 311 -26.33 -14.92 2.82
N PRO A 312 -25.88 -16.15 3.10
CA PRO A 312 -26.73 -17.33 3.00
C PRO A 312 -27.95 -17.19 3.93
N ALA A 313 -29.15 -17.54 3.46
CA ALA A 313 -30.41 -17.34 4.20
C ALA A 313 -30.40 -18.02 5.59
N ASP A 314 -29.67 -19.13 5.74
CA ASP A 314 -29.49 -19.88 6.99
C ASP A 314 -28.70 -19.10 8.06
N GLN A 315 -28.03 -18.01 7.71
CA GLN A 315 -27.17 -17.23 8.62
C GLN A 315 -27.68 -15.82 8.91
N ALA A 316 -28.79 -15.38 8.30
CA ALA A 316 -29.24 -13.98 8.33
C ALA A 316 -29.48 -13.41 9.74
N LYS A 317 -30.03 -14.20 10.68
CA LYS A 317 -30.47 -13.74 12.02
C LYS A 317 -29.37 -13.19 12.94
N LEU A 318 -28.09 -13.40 12.62
CA LEU A 318 -26.96 -12.95 13.45
C LEU A 318 -25.93 -12.10 12.68
N LEU A 319 -26.18 -11.79 11.41
CA LEU A 319 -25.17 -11.17 10.57
C LEU A 319 -25.28 -9.66 10.54
N VAL A 320 -24.34 -9.01 11.22
CA VAL A 320 -23.94 -7.63 10.91
C VAL A 320 -22.96 -7.69 9.74
N ILE A 321 -23.15 -6.82 8.73
CA ILE A 321 -22.18 -6.72 7.64
C ILE A 321 -20.84 -6.30 8.25
N PRO A 322 -19.78 -7.07 8.03
CA PRO A 322 -18.58 -6.84 8.81
C PRO A 322 -17.84 -5.57 8.38
N GLN A 323 -17.27 -4.87 9.36
CA GLN A 323 -16.57 -3.60 9.18
C GLN A 323 -15.51 -3.62 8.08
N ARG A 324 -14.82 -4.74 7.88
CA ARG A 324 -13.83 -4.86 6.80
C ARG A 324 -14.44 -4.86 5.39
N VAL A 325 -15.66 -5.37 5.21
CA VAL A 325 -16.39 -5.25 3.94
C VAL A 325 -16.72 -3.78 3.70
N VAL A 326 -17.24 -3.07 4.71
CA VAL A 326 -17.54 -1.64 4.67
C VAL A 326 -16.31 -0.83 4.24
N VAL A 327 -15.16 -1.03 4.92
CA VAL A 327 -13.90 -0.34 4.61
C VAL A 327 -13.43 -0.66 3.19
N PHE A 328 -13.44 -1.94 2.81
CA PHE A 328 -13.01 -2.36 1.48
C PHE A 328 -13.90 -1.77 0.38
N THR A 329 -15.22 -1.73 0.58
CA THR A 329 -16.17 -1.12 -0.35
C THR A 329 -15.86 0.36 -0.56
N ALA A 330 -15.73 1.13 0.53
CA ALA A 330 -15.47 2.57 0.45
C ALA A 330 -14.12 2.87 -0.20
N VAL A 331 -13.05 2.19 0.22
CA VAL A 331 -11.71 2.40 -0.35
C VAL A 331 -11.64 1.96 -1.81
N GLY A 332 -12.31 0.86 -2.17
CA GLY A 332 -12.39 0.39 -3.55
C GLY A 332 -12.99 1.43 -4.50
N CYS A 333 -13.98 2.21 -4.03
CA CYS A 333 -14.61 3.26 -4.82
C CYS A 333 -13.67 4.44 -5.13
N ILE A 334 -12.63 4.67 -4.32
CA ILE A 334 -11.62 5.72 -4.60
C ILE A 334 -10.85 5.38 -5.89
N PHE A 335 -10.55 4.09 -6.10
CA PHE A 335 -9.62 3.69 -7.15
C PHE A 335 -10.27 3.21 -8.44
N VAL A 336 -11.56 2.85 -8.40
CA VAL A 336 -12.27 2.30 -9.55
C VAL A 336 -13.45 3.18 -9.91
N LYS A 337 -13.36 3.80 -11.08
CA LYS A 337 -14.41 4.65 -11.63
C LYS A 337 -15.74 3.89 -11.73
N ASP A 338 -16.82 4.56 -11.36
CA ASP A 338 -18.20 4.07 -11.43
C ASP A 338 -18.49 2.84 -10.54
N LEU A 339 -17.54 2.36 -9.73
CA LEU A 339 -17.76 1.21 -8.85
C LEU A 339 -18.86 1.49 -7.83
N ALA A 340 -18.92 2.71 -7.27
CA ALA A 340 -19.96 3.11 -6.32
C ALA A 340 -21.36 3.03 -6.92
N ALA A 341 -21.55 3.53 -8.15
CA ALA A 341 -22.83 3.47 -8.86
C ALA A 341 -23.26 2.03 -9.14
N ASP A 342 -22.33 1.18 -9.59
CA ASP A 342 -22.59 -0.24 -9.85
C ASP A 342 -23.00 -0.97 -8.56
N ILE A 343 -22.33 -0.71 -7.44
CA ILE A 343 -22.68 -1.30 -6.14
C ILE A 343 -24.10 -0.89 -5.72
N VAL A 344 -24.45 0.39 -5.84
CA VAL A 344 -25.81 0.87 -5.54
C VAL A 344 -26.83 0.15 -6.43
N SER A 345 -26.59 0.09 -7.75
CA SER A 345 -27.48 -0.58 -8.69
C SER A 345 -27.65 -2.07 -8.38
N MET A 346 -26.58 -2.76 -7.98
CA MET A 346 -26.60 -4.17 -7.59
C MET A 346 -27.44 -4.39 -6.33
N LEU A 347 -27.24 -3.55 -5.31
CA LEU A 347 -27.95 -3.65 -4.04
C LEU A 347 -29.45 -3.34 -4.22
N ILE A 348 -29.80 -2.30 -4.98
CA ILE A 348 -31.21 -1.99 -5.31
C ILE A 348 -31.86 -3.17 -6.03
N LYS A 349 -31.20 -3.73 -7.05
CA LYS A 349 -31.72 -4.89 -7.79
C LYS A 349 -32.00 -6.08 -6.85
N ARG A 350 -31.09 -6.33 -5.89
CA ARG A 350 -31.23 -7.42 -4.93
C ARG A 350 -32.30 -7.17 -3.88
N ILE A 351 -32.43 -5.94 -3.39
CA ILE A 351 -33.48 -5.53 -2.44
C ILE A 351 -34.87 -5.70 -3.07
N ASN A 352 -34.99 -5.43 -4.38
CA ASN A 352 -36.23 -5.61 -5.13
C ASN A 352 -36.53 -7.07 -5.51
N ASP A 353 -35.58 -8.00 -5.37
CA ASP A 353 -35.79 -9.43 -5.64
C ASP A 353 -36.44 -10.11 -4.41
N THR A 354 -37.76 -9.94 -4.30
CA THR A 354 -38.59 -10.50 -3.23
C THR A 354 -38.70 -12.03 -3.27
N VAL A 355 -38.35 -12.66 -4.39
CA VAL A 355 -38.46 -14.12 -4.55
C VAL A 355 -37.27 -14.82 -3.90
N ASN A 356 -36.05 -14.28 -4.07
CA ASN A 356 -34.83 -14.96 -3.65
C ASN A 356 -34.21 -14.38 -2.36
N THR A 357 -34.72 -13.26 -1.86
CA THR A 357 -34.12 -12.54 -0.72
C THR A 357 -35.08 -12.53 0.46
N SER A 358 -34.65 -13.07 1.61
CA SER A 358 -35.45 -13.00 2.84
C SER A 358 -35.56 -11.56 3.34
N GLU A 359 -36.62 -11.25 4.09
CA GLU A 359 -36.85 -9.93 4.67
C GLU A 359 -35.66 -9.45 5.51
N GLU A 360 -35.08 -10.31 6.35
CA GLU A 360 -33.95 -9.93 7.20
C GLU A 360 -32.69 -9.59 6.39
N VAL A 361 -32.45 -10.32 5.30
CA VAL A 361 -31.36 -10.00 4.37
C VAL A 361 -31.66 -8.67 3.67
N ARG A 362 -32.91 -8.43 3.27
CA ARG A 362 -33.33 -7.18 2.62
C ARG A 362 -33.10 -5.97 3.53
N GLU A 363 -33.45 -6.07 4.81
CA GLU A 363 -33.22 -5.01 5.80
C GLU A 363 -31.73 -4.74 6.05
N LEU A 364 -30.92 -5.80 6.12
CA LEU A 364 -29.47 -5.70 6.28
C LEU A 364 -28.84 -4.99 5.07
N LEU A 365 -29.24 -5.37 3.85
CA LEU A 365 -28.78 -4.74 2.62
C LEU A 365 -29.25 -3.29 2.51
N LEU A 366 -30.48 -3.00 2.91
CA LEU A 366 -31.02 -1.64 2.92
C LEU A 366 -30.23 -0.76 3.90
N SER A 367 -29.99 -1.21 5.12
CA SER A 367 -29.21 -0.48 6.13
C SER A 367 -27.78 -0.20 5.66
N PHE A 368 -27.16 -1.17 4.97
CA PHE A 368 -25.85 -1.00 4.34
C PHE A 368 -25.87 0.04 3.22
N LEU A 369 -26.87 -0.04 2.34
CA LEU A 369 -27.02 0.87 1.21
C LEU A 369 -27.31 2.30 1.66
N VAL A 370 -28.17 2.47 2.66
CA VAL A 370 -28.47 3.77 3.30
C VAL A 370 -27.21 4.37 3.89
N GLY A 371 -26.44 3.62 4.67
CA GLY A 371 -25.16 4.09 5.22
C GLY A 371 -24.14 4.46 4.14
N PHE A 372 -24.03 3.63 3.09
CA PHE A 372 -23.13 3.87 1.95
C PHE A 372 -23.48 5.17 1.21
N CYS A 373 -24.75 5.34 0.86
CA CYS A 373 -25.26 6.54 0.20
C CYS A 373 -25.24 7.77 1.11
N ALA A 374 -25.33 7.65 2.42
CA ALA A 374 -25.22 8.79 3.33
C ALA A 374 -23.76 9.26 3.51
N HIS A 375 -22.82 8.33 3.70
CA HIS A 375 -21.49 8.65 4.21
C HIS A 375 -20.33 8.61 3.21
N VAL A 376 -20.47 7.99 2.04
CA VAL A 376 -19.37 7.87 1.07
C VAL A 376 -19.54 8.87 -0.06
N ASP A 377 -18.81 9.99 -0.05
CA ASP A 377 -19.02 11.11 -0.97
C ASP A 377 -18.97 10.71 -2.46
N LEU A 378 -18.19 9.68 -2.79
CA LEU A 378 -17.98 9.08 -4.10
C LEU A 378 -19.23 8.47 -4.75
N VAL A 379 -20.30 8.24 -3.98
CA VAL A 379 -21.58 7.76 -4.54
C VAL A 379 -22.21 8.89 -5.35
N PRO A 380 -22.43 8.71 -6.67
CA PRO A 380 -23.00 9.76 -7.51
C PRO A 380 -24.39 10.16 -7.04
N LEU A 381 -24.73 11.44 -7.15
CA LEU A 381 -26.02 11.96 -6.72
C LEU A 381 -27.20 11.28 -7.44
N THR A 382 -27.03 10.87 -8.70
CA THR A 382 -28.03 10.07 -9.43
C THR A 382 -28.30 8.71 -8.78
N SER A 383 -27.26 8.04 -8.24
CA SER A 383 -27.42 6.80 -7.47
C SER A 383 -28.08 7.04 -6.12
N VAL A 384 -27.79 8.17 -5.46
CA VAL A 384 -28.49 8.59 -4.24
C VAL A 384 -29.98 8.82 -4.51
N ILE A 385 -30.33 9.55 -5.57
CA ILE A 385 -31.73 9.81 -5.96
C ILE A 385 -32.48 8.48 -6.21
N ARG A 386 -31.86 7.53 -6.91
CA ARG A 386 -32.43 6.18 -7.13
C ARG A 386 -32.73 5.43 -5.83
N LEU A 387 -31.86 5.56 -4.82
CA LEU A 387 -32.15 5.00 -3.49
C LEU A 387 -33.35 5.70 -2.85
N LEU A 388 -33.43 7.02 -2.92
CA LEU A 388 -34.56 7.76 -2.35
C LEU A 388 -35.88 7.38 -3.04
N GLU A 389 -35.88 7.20 -4.36
CA GLU A 389 -37.04 6.68 -5.11
C GLU A 389 -37.45 5.27 -4.67
N LEU A 390 -36.47 4.40 -4.40
CA LEU A 390 -36.71 3.06 -3.85
C LEU A 390 -37.39 3.16 -2.46
N LEU A 391 -36.92 4.06 -1.59
CA LEU A 391 -37.48 4.25 -0.26
C LEU A 391 -38.93 4.78 -0.31
N VAL A 392 -39.20 5.78 -1.16
CA VAL A 392 -40.56 6.30 -1.40
C VAL A 392 -41.49 5.21 -1.92
N THR A 393 -41.03 4.43 -2.91
CA THR A 393 -41.82 3.34 -3.48
C THR A 393 -42.09 2.26 -2.44
N SER A 394 -41.09 1.91 -1.63
CA SER A 394 -41.22 0.93 -0.55
C SER A 394 -42.22 1.39 0.51
N TYR A 395 -42.18 2.68 0.89
CA TYR A 395 -43.13 3.28 1.83
C TYR A 395 -44.58 3.11 1.35
N LYS A 396 -44.83 3.39 0.07
CA LYS A 396 -46.15 3.23 -0.55
C LYS A 396 -46.62 1.77 -0.58
N THR A 397 -45.71 0.81 -0.83
CA THR A 397 -46.07 -0.61 -0.85
C THR A 397 -46.41 -1.16 0.54
N VAL A 398 -45.80 -0.64 1.61
CA VAL A 398 -46.11 -1.06 2.99
C VAL A 398 -47.55 -0.74 3.36
N LEU A 399 -48.07 0.40 2.90
CA LEU A 399 -49.47 0.82 3.11
C LEU A 399 -50.49 -0.15 2.49
N GLN A 400 -50.08 -0.97 1.52
CA GLN A 400 -50.96 -1.86 0.76
C GLN A 400 -50.99 -3.30 1.29
N ALA A 401 -50.09 -3.68 2.19
CA ALA A 401 -50.10 -5.00 2.84
C ALA A 401 -51.18 -5.04 3.94
N ALA A 402 -51.77 -6.19 4.29
CA ALA A 402 -53.03 -6.26 5.05
C ALA A 402 -52.92 -6.81 6.49
N ASP A 403 -51.71 -7.09 7.01
CA ASP A 403 -51.60 -8.05 8.12
C ASP A 403 -51.40 -7.45 9.54
N ASP A 404 -50.97 -6.19 9.70
CA ASP A 404 -50.88 -5.49 11.00
C ASP A 404 -50.61 -3.97 10.84
N PRO A 405 -51.55 -3.06 11.23
CA PRO A 405 -51.38 -1.62 11.04
C PRO A 405 -50.23 -1.02 11.88
N GLU A 406 -49.90 -1.59 13.05
CA GLU A 406 -48.85 -1.04 13.91
C GLU A 406 -47.45 -1.37 13.36
N SER A 407 -47.22 -2.63 12.97
CA SER A 407 -45.99 -3.03 12.27
C SER A 407 -45.79 -2.27 10.96
N GLN A 408 -46.87 -2.05 10.19
CA GLN A 408 -46.82 -1.22 8.98
C GLN A 408 -46.39 0.20 9.29
N ARG A 409 -46.99 0.81 10.31
CA ARG A 409 -46.67 2.17 10.73
C ARG A 409 -45.21 2.29 11.14
N ASN A 410 -44.72 1.35 11.96
CA ASN A 410 -43.32 1.31 12.38
C ASN A 410 -42.37 1.17 11.20
N ARG A 411 -42.73 0.33 10.22
CA ARG A 411 -41.92 0.16 9.00
C ARG A 411 -41.93 1.41 8.11
N GLN A 412 -43.06 2.09 7.99
CA GLN A 412 -43.17 3.37 7.28
C GLN A 412 -42.25 4.42 7.91
N LEU A 413 -42.31 4.58 9.23
CA LEU A 413 -41.47 5.53 9.96
C LEU A 413 -39.97 5.20 9.81
N GLU A 414 -39.59 3.91 9.81
CA GLU A 414 -38.21 3.49 9.52
C GLU A 414 -37.76 3.92 8.11
N LEU A 415 -38.60 3.72 7.08
CA LEU A 415 -38.27 4.11 5.71
C LEU A 415 -38.14 5.62 5.55
N VAL A 416 -39.02 6.39 6.20
CA VAL A 416 -38.93 7.86 6.23
C VAL A 416 -37.68 8.31 6.98
N PHE A 417 -37.31 7.66 8.09
CA PHE A 417 -36.06 7.95 8.79
C PHE A 417 -34.85 7.75 7.87
N TYR A 418 -34.77 6.64 7.13
CA TYR A 418 -33.68 6.40 6.18
C TYR A 418 -33.65 7.43 5.05
N LEU A 419 -34.81 7.83 4.54
CA LEU A 419 -34.94 8.86 3.52
C LEU A 419 -34.38 10.19 4.01
N VAL A 420 -34.84 10.66 5.17
CA VAL A 420 -34.38 11.91 5.79
C VAL A 420 -32.89 11.83 6.12
N TYR A 421 -32.42 10.69 6.63
CA TYR A 421 -31.02 10.49 6.98
C TYR A 421 -30.08 10.66 5.78
N VAL A 422 -30.38 10.00 4.65
CA VAL A 422 -29.57 10.09 3.43
C VAL A 422 -29.63 11.50 2.85
N ALA A 423 -30.84 12.07 2.73
CA ALA A 423 -31.03 13.41 2.19
C ALA A 423 -30.25 14.45 3.01
N LEU A 424 -30.35 14.40 4.34
CA LEU A 424 -29.65 15.31 5.24
C LEU A 424 -28.13 15.30 5.05
N HIS A 425 -27.52 14.12 4.95
CA HIS A 425 -26.07 14.01 4.75
C HIS A 425 -25.64 14.45 3.35
N ARG A 426 -26.57 14.50 2.40
CA ARG A 426 -26.32 14.87 1.00
C ARG A 426 -26.78 16.27 0.59
N CYS A 427 -27.26 17.08 1.54
CA CYS A 427 -27.55 18.50 1.31
C CYS A 427 -26.39 19.26 0.60
N PRO A 428 -25.11 19.10 0.99
CA PRO A 428 -24.02 19.82 0.31
C PRO A 428 -23.86 19.44 -1.17
N SER A 429 -24.11 18.17 -1.53
CA SER A 429 -24.06 17.71 -2.92
C SER A 429 -25.18 18.31 -3.75
N VAL A 430 -26.40 18.41 -3.19
CA VAL A 430 -27.53 19.05 -3.86
C VAL A 430 -27.30 20.56 -4.01
N ASP A 431 -26.79 21.23 -2.99
CA ASP A 431 -26.44 22.65 -3.07
C ASP A 431 -25.40 22.93 -4.17
N SER A 432 -24.42 22.03 -4.31
CA SER A 432 -23.40 22.12 -5.37
C SER A 432 -24.05 21.93 -6.75
N LEU A 433 -24.93 20.92 -6.90
CA LEU A 433 -25.68 20.69 -8.14
C LEU A 433 -26.50 21.91 -8.54
N ARG A 434 -27.14 22.61 -7.59
CA ARG A 434 -27.93 23.82 -7.89
C ARG A 434 -27.10 24.88 -8.60
N GLN A 435 -25.87 25.09 -8.13
CA GLN A 435 -24.94 26.10 -8.65
C GLN A 435 -24.33 25.70 -10.00
N GLU A 436 -24.33 24.41 -10.34
CA GLU A 436 -23.75 23.90 -11.57
C GLU A 436 -24.65 24.14 -12.80
N VAL A 437 -24.06 24.58 -13.91
CA VAL A 437 -24.76 24.96 -15.16
C VAL A 437 -24.45 23.97 -16.31
N SER A 438 -23.85 22.81 -16.01
CA SER A 438 -23.50 21.81 -17.02
C SER A 438 -24.73 21.09 -17.59
N SER A 439 -24.62 20.58 -18.82
CA SER A 439 -25.69 19.77 -19.43
C SER A 439 -25.95 18.47 -18.66
N GLU A 440 -24.91 17.89 -18.05
CA GLU A 440 -25.04 16.73 -17.17
C GLU A 440 -25.83 17.10 -15.90
N ALA A 441 -25.52 18.24 -15.28
CA ALA A 441 -26.26 18.75 -14.12
C ALA A 441 -27.73 19.01 -14.43
N ALA A 442 -28.09 19.48 -15.63
CA ALA A 442 -29.48 19.65 -16.05
C ALA A 442 -30.26 18.32 -16.03
N GLY A 443 -29.63 17.24 -16.50
CA GLY A 443 -30.21 15.90 -16.42
C GLY A 443 -30.46 15.45 -14.98
N VAL A 444 -29.50 15.70 -14.07
CA VAL A 444 -29.67 15.34 -12.65
C VAL A 444 -30.74 16.20 -11.96
N LYS A 445 -30.83 17.49 -12.30
CA LYS A 445 -31.86 18.42 -11.79
C LYS A 445 -33.27 17.98 -12.16
N GLU A 446 -33.46 17.47 -13.37
CA GLU A 446 -34.76 16.95 -13.82
C GLU A 446 -35.18 15.72 -12.99
N VAL A 447 -34.27 14.75 -12.80
CA VAL A 447 -34.55 13.58 -11.96
C VAL A 447 -34.81 14.00 -10.49
N LEU A 448 -34.09 15.00 -9.99
CA LEU A 448 -34.34 15.56 -8.66
C LEU A 448 -35.74 16.20 -8.54
N SER A 449 -36.18 16.96 -9.54
CA SER A 449 -37.53 17.54 -9.60
C SER A 449 -38.62 16.47 -9.55
N GLN A 450 -38.43 15.36 -10.28
CA GLN A 450 -39.35 14.22 -10.24
C GLN A 450 -39.41 13.58 -8.85
N LEU A 451 -38.25 13.40 -8.19
CA LEU A 451 -38.20 12.92 -6.80
C LEU A 451 -38.92 13.87 -5.84
N GLN A 452 -38.73 15.19 -5.97
CA GLN A 452 -39.38 16.21 -5.14
C GLN A 452 -40.90 16.10 -5.20
N MET A 453 -41.45 16.00 -6.42
CA MET A 453 -42.89 15.85 -6.63
C MET A 453 -43.42 14.59 -5.93
N ARG A 454 -42.74 13.45 -6.11
CA ARG A 454 -43.14 12.19 -5.46
C ARG A 454 -43.04 12.26 -3.94
N LEU A 455 -41.97 12.86 -3.41
CA LEU A 455 -41.76 13.01 -1.97
C LEU A 455 -42.88 13.83 -1.32
N CYS A 456 -43.34 14.90 -1.98
CA CYS A 456 -44.43 15.75 -1.48
C CYS A 456 -45.81 15.10 -1.65
N SER A 457 -46.00 14.21 -2.62
CA SER A 457 -47.32 13.62 -2.92
C SER A 457 -47.55 12.22 -2.33
N GLU A 458 -46.50 11.43 -2.12
CA GLU A 458 -46.62 10.01 -1.75
C GLU A 458 -46.36 9.72 -0.26
N ILE A 459 -45.71 10.63 0.47
CA ILE A 459 -45.40 10.46 1.89
C ILE A 459 -46.31 11.37 2.72
N ALA A 460 -46.95 10.81 3.74
CA ALA A 460 -47.77 11.57 4.66
C ALA A 460 -46.92 12.61 5.41
N PHE A 461 -47.44 13.83 5.52
CA PHE A 461 -46.74 14.94 6.12
C PHE A 461 -46.36 14.66 7.59
N GLU A 462 -47.27 14.00 8.30
CA GLU A 462 -47.16 13.63 9.71
C GLU A 462 -45.96 12.71 9.98
N ASP A 463 -45.59 11.91 8.99
CA ASP A 463 -44.54 10.91 9.12
C ASP A 463 -43.16 11.56 9.17
N PHE A 464 -42.98 12.72 8.53
CA PHE A 464 -41.68 13.39 8.50
C PHE A 464 -41.23 13.81 9.90
N TYR A 465 -42.10 14.46 10.69
CA TYR A 465 -41.71 14.96 12.01
C TYR A 465 -41.74 13.88 13.11
N ILE A 466 -42.46 12.76 12.91
CA ILE A 466 -42.40 11.61 13.81
C ILE A 466 -41.16 10.74 13.50
N ALA A 467 -40.87 10.50 12.23
CA ALA A 467 -39.81 9.57 11.83
C ALA A 467 -38.40 10.10 12.09
N ALA A 468 -38.20 11.43 12.14
CA ALA A 468 -36.88 12.03 12.31
C ALA A 468 -36.96 13.37 13.07
N PRO A 469 -35.83 13.87 13.64
CA PRO A 469 -35.81 15.18 14.28
C PRO A 469 -36.32 16.29 13.35
N VAL A 470 -37.23 17.16 13.83
CA VAL A 470 -37.83 18.27 13.06
C VAL A 470 -36.78 19.16 12.38
N ARG A 471 -35.68 19.45 13.07
CA ARG A 471 -34.55 20.21 12.51
C ARG A 471 -33.82 19.52 11.36
N TRP A 472 -33.86 18.18 11.30
CA TRP A 472 -33.32 17.42 10.18
C TRP A 472 -34.25 17.53 8.98
N THR A 473 -35.55 17.33 9.18
CA THR A 473 -36.54 17.46 8.12
C THR A 473 -36.60 18.88 7.58
N ALA A 474 -36.56 19.90 8.42
CA ALA A 474 -36.47 21.31 8.02
C ALA A 474 -35.29 21.58 7.07
N LYS A 475 -34.11 20.99 7.35
CA LYS A 475 -32.96 21.07 6.43
C LYS A 475 -33.21 20.34 5.12
N VAL A 476 -33.82 19.15 5.17
CA VAL A 476 -34.18 18.41 3.96
C VAL A 476 -35.16 19.24 3.11
N TRP A 477 -36.21 19.81 3.69
CA TRP A 477 -37.15 20.69 2.97
C TRP A 477 -36.45 21.89 2.33
N LYS A 478 -35.56 22.55 3.06
CA LYS A 478 -34.78 23.69 2.53
C LYS A 478 -33.87 23.31 1.36
N HIS A 479 -33.12 22.22 1.50
CA HIS A 479 -32.04 21.88 0.56
C HIS A 479 -32.49 20.97 -0.58
N TRP A 480 -33.40 20.03 -0.32
CA TRP A 480 -33.89 19.07 -1.28
C TRP A 480 -35.20 19.45 -1.94
N VAL A 481 -36.07 20.24 -1.29
CA VAL A 481 -37.38 20.65 -1.86
C VAL A 481 -37.40 22.14 -2.22
N PHE A 482 -36.36 22.88 -1.83
CA PHE A 482 -36.18 24.30 -2.13
C PHE A 482 -37.26 25.21 -1.55
N LEU A 483 -37.87 24.81 -0.42
CA LEU A 483 -38.75 25.68 0.33
C LEU A 483 -38.00 26.93 0.82
N SER A 484 -38.71 28.06 0.84
CA SER A 484 -38.26 29.32 1.42
C SER A 484 -38.07 29.20 2.93
N ASP A 485 -37.32 30.14 3.52
CA ASP A 485 -37.08 30.14 4.96
C ASP A 485 -38.40 30.33 5.75
N GLU A 486 -39.36 31.07 5.18
CA GLU A 486 -40.70 31.26 5.72
C GLU A 486 -41.53 29.96 5.69
N GLU A 487 -41.52 29.24 4.56
CA GLU A 487 -42.22 27.94 4.42
C GLU A 487 -41.61 26.87 5.33
N VAL A 488 -40.28 26.83 5.45
CA VAL A 488 -39.59 25.93 6.38
C VAL A 488 -39.94 26.27 7.83
N GLN A 489 -40.03 27.56 8.18
CA GLN A 489 -40.44 27.96 9.53
C GLN A 489 -41.90 27.61 9.81
N ALA A 490 -42.79 27.77 8.83
CA ALA A 490 -44.18 27.35 8.95
C ALA A 490 -44.29 25.83 9.19
N PHE A 491 -43.52 25.04 8.42
CA PHE A 491 -43.40 23.58 8.62
C PHE A 491 -42.95 23.23 10.05
N VAL A 492 -41.91 23.92 10.56
CA VAL A 492 -41.39 23.66 11.91
C VAL A 492 -42.46 23.98 12.97
N SER A 493 -43.13 25.12 12.86
CA SER A 493 -44.20 25.49 13.80
C SER A 493 -45.35 24.48 13.78
N GLU A 494 -45.80 24.07 12.60
CA GLU A 494 -46.87 23.07 12.46
C GLU A 494 -46.46 21.70 13.02
N ALA A 495 -45.22 21.27 12.79
CA ALA A 495 -44.69 20.04 13.37
C ALA A 495 -44.63 20.11 14.91
N GLU A 496 -44.21 21.25 15.48
CA GLU A 496 -44.16 21.47 16.93
C GLU A 496 -45.56 21.54 17.56
N GLU A 497 -46.55 22.14 16.88
CA GLU A 497 -47.95 22.18 17.32
C GLU A 497 -48.61 20.80 17.30
N ASN A 498 -48.24 19.95 16.33
CA ASN A 498 -48.79 18.60 16.19
C ASN A 498 -48.05 17.54 17.03
N ASP A 499 -46.85 17.84 17.56
CA ASP A 499 -46.08 16.92 18.41
C ASP A 499 -46.66 16.87 19.83
N ASN A 500 -47.71 16.07 19.98
CA ASN A 500 -48.40 15.84 21.27
C ASN A 500 -47.79 14.69 22.08
N ASP A 501 -46.56 14.26 21.75
CA ASP A 501 -45.87 13.19 22.44
C ASP A 501 -45.63 13.56 23.91
N THR A 502 -45.97 12.65 24.81
CA THR A 502 -45.48 12.70 26.19
C THR A 502 -43.95 12.62 26.21
N GLU A 503 -43.32 13.14 27.27
CA GLU A 503 -41.87 13.08 27.43
C GLU A 503 -41.32 11.65 27.29
N GLN A 504 -42.07 10.64 27.72
CA GLN A 504 -41.70 9.23 27.59
C GLN A 504 -41.77 8.76 26.13
N GLN A 505 -42.85 9.08 25.40
CA GLN A 505 -42.98 8.75 23.97
C GLN A 505 -41.85 9.40 23.16
N PHE A 506 -41.52 10.66 23.45
CA PHE A 506 -40.38 11.33 22.82
C PHE A 506 -39.06 10.60 23.10
N LYS A 507 -38.81 10.18 24.34
CA LYS A 507 -37.61 9.39 24.70
C LYS A 507 -37.56 8.06 23.95
N ASP A 508 -38.69 7.36 23.85
CA ASP A 508 -38.78 6.08 23.14
C ASP A 508 -38.56 6.26 21.62
N ARG A 509 -39.07 7.36 21.05
CA ARG A 509 -38.84 7.78 19.67
C ARG A 509 -37.36 8.08 19.40
N VAL A 510 -36.71 8.84 20.29
CA VAL A 510 -35.26 9.13 20.21
C VAL A 510 -34.42 7.84 20.35
N ALA A 511 -34.79 6.94 21.25
CA ALA A 511 -34.13 5.64 21.39
C ALA A 511 -34.26 4.80 20.11
N THR A 512 -35.43 4.85 19.47
CA THR A 512 -35.69 4.20 18.18
C THR A 512 -34.81 4.79 17.08
N TRP A 513 -34.66 6.12 17.00
CA TRP A 513 -33.75 6.77 16.06
C TRP A 513 -32.30 6.33 16.28
N HIS A 514 -31.82 6.29 17.52
CA HIS A 514 -30.47 5.80 17.81
C HIS A 514 -30.28 4.33 17.42
N SER A 515 -31.29 3.49 17.65
CA SER A 515 -31.29 2.09 17.23
C SER A 515 -31.18 1.96 15.71
N LEU A 516 -32.03 2.67 14.96
CA LEU A 516 -31.97 2.79 13.49
C LEU A 516 -30.59 3.26 13.03
N GLU A 517 -30.11 4.37 13.58
CA GLU A 517 -28.82 4.94 13.24
C GLU A 517 -27.69 3.93 13.49
N SER A 518 -27.72 3.18 14.59
CA SER A 518 -26.68 2.21 14.96
C SER A 518 -26.55 1.03 13.99
N ARG A 519 -27.62 0.71 13.24
CA ARG A 519 -27.65 -0.32 12.20
C ARG A 519 -26.96 0.14 10.91
N LEU A 520 -26.81 1.45 10.71
CA LEU A 520 -26.23 2.00 9.49
C LEU A 520 -24.72 1.77 9.44
N ALA A 521 -24.25 1.27 8.30
CA ALA A 521 -22.83 1.10 8.01
C ALA A 521 -22.17 2.44 7.62
N PHE A 522 -20.85 2.42 7.40
CA PHE A 522 -20.05 3.54 6.87
C PHE A 522 -19.99 4.81 7.74
N LYS A 523 -20.35 4.75 9.03
CA LYS A 523 -20.10 5.90 9.91
C LYS A 523 -18.60 6.15 10.06
N PRO A 524 -18.14 7.41 10.18
CA PRO A 524 -16.73 7.73 10.42
C PRO A 524 -16.10 6.92 11.59
N ALA A 525 -16.84 6.70 12.67
CA ALA A 525 -16.40 5.88 13.81
C ALA A 525 -16.09 4.43 13.42
N SER A 526 -16.76 3.88 12.40
CA SER A 526 -16.54 2.55 11.85
C SER A 526 -15.24 2.43 11.05
N PHE A 527 -14.47 3.49 10.88
CA PHE A 527 -13.14 3.43 10.24
C PHE A 527 -12.00 3.58 11.23
N SER A 528 -12.28 3.99 12.48
CA SER A 528 -11.26 4.22 13.52
C SER A 528 -10.32 3.03 13.77
N ALA A 529 -10.82 1.80 13.60
CA ALA A 529 -10.03 0.58 13.76
C ALA A 529 -9.10 0.25 12.58
N PHE A 530 -9.27 0.94 11.45
CA PHE A 530 -8.49 0.80 10.21
C PHE A 530 -7.75 2.11 9.95
N THR A 531 -6.79 2.43 10.82
CA THR A 531 -6.09 3.73 10.82
C THR A 531 -5.54 4.14 9.46
N GLN A 532 -4.98 3.19 8.69
CA GLN A 532 -4.40 3.48 7.38
C GLN A 532 -5.51 3.74 6.35
N MET A 533 -6.53 2.87 6.31
CA MET A 533 -7.65 3.07 5.38
C MET A 533 -8.47 4.31 5.73
N ASN A 534 -8.63 4.63 7.01
CA ASN A 534 -9.32 5.84 7.46
C ASN A 534 -8.62 7.10 6.96
N THR A 535 -7.28 7.12 6.98
CA THR A 535 -6.50 8.26 6.45
C THR A 535 -6.74 8.46 4.94
N LEU A 536 -6.91 7.37 4.20
CA LEU A 536 -7.25 7.44 2.77
C LEU A 536 -8.71 7.87 2.52
N LEU A 537 -9.62 7.46 3.40
CA LEU A 537 -11.06 7.70 3.27
C LEU A 537 -11.51 9.06 3.80
N GLU A 538 -10.82 9.64 4.78
CA GLU A 538 -11.25 10.85 5.49
C GLU A 538 -11.72 12.00 4.56
N PRO A 539 -11.04 12.32 3.44
CA PRO A 539 -11.51 13.36 2.52
C PRO A 539 -12.82 13.02 1.80
N HIS A 540 -13.13 11.72 1.74
CA HIS A 540 -14.26 11.13 1.02
C HIS A 540 -15.41 10.72 1.93
N LEU A 541 -15.30 10.96 3.24
CA LEU A 541 -16.34 10.63 4.21
C LEU A 541 -17.17 11.86 4.57
N VAL A 542 -18.48 11.75 4.41
CA VAL A 542 -19.42 12.75 4.90
C VAL A 542 -19.56 12.61 6.41
N SER A 543 -19.21 13.68 7.13
CA SER A 543 -19.32 13.73 8.59
C SER A 543 -20.74 13.48 9.06
N SER A 544 -20.90 12.65 10.09
CA SER A 544 -22.20 12.40 10.72
C SER A 544 -22.72 13.65 11.41
N ILE A 545 -23.99 13.96 11.18
CA ILE A 545 -24.70 15.02 11.92
C ILE A 545 -25.30 14.37 13.18
N PRO A 546 -25.02 14.89 14.39
CA PRO A 546 -25.51 14.27 15.62
C PRO A 546 -27.04 14.34 15.74
N LEU A 547 -27.64 13.25 16.22
CA LEU A 547 -29.09 13.14 16.51
C LEU A 547 -29.54 14.09 17.64
N ALA A 548 -28.68 14.32 18.64
CA ALA A 548 -28.95 15.27 19.73
C ALA A 548 -28.58 16.70 19.32
N GLU A 549 -29.34 17.69 19.79
CA GLU A 549 -28.85 19.07 19.77
C GLU A 549 -27.61 19.15 20.67
N PRO A 550 -26.54 19.83 20.22
CA PRO A 550 -25.50 20.20 21.16
C PRO A 550 -26.20 21.05 22.22
N VAL A 551 -26.43 20.47 23.39
CA VAL A 551 -26.96 21.18 24.54
C VAL A 551 -26.00 22.34 24.75
N HIS A 552 -26.44 23.55 24.41
CA HIS A 552 -25.66 24.73 24.72
C HIS A 552 -25.51 24.74 26.24
N GLU A 553 -24.28 24.55 26.72
CA GLU A 553 -23.86 24.40 28.12
C GLU A 553 -24.32 25.53 29.07
N HIS A 554 -25.14 26.47 28.61
CA HIS A 554 -25.59 27.63 29.37
C HIS A 554 -27.10 27.66 29.63
N GLY A 555 -27.85 26.60 29.33
CA GLY A 555 -29.24 26.42 29.81
C GLY A 555 -30.25 27.50 29.40
N LEU A 556 -29.85 28.47 28.60
CA LEU A 556 -30.68 29.53 28.06
C LEU A 556 -30.99 29.18 26.62
N ILE A 557 -32.22 28.75 26.39
CA ILE A 557 -32.84 28.71 25.06
C ILE A 557 -32.86 30.17 24.59
N VAL A 558 -31.83 30.59 23.86
CA VAL A 558 -31.80 31.92 23.24
C VAL A 558 -32.64 31.83 21.97
N PRO A 559 -33.80 32.51 21.87
CA PRO A 559 -34.55 32.55 20.63
C PRO A 559 -33.66 33.15 19.55
N ALA A 560 -33.68 32.52 18.37
CA ALA A 560 -32.75 32.72 17.26
C ALA A 560 -32.54 34.20 16.90
N ARG A 561 -31.54 34.85 17.50
CA ARG A 561 -31.00 36.12 17.02
C ARG A 561 -29.92 35.83 15.99
N LYS A 562 -30.14 36.32 14.76
CA LYS A 562 -29.23 36.39 13.60
C LYS A 562 -27.76 36.37 14.03
N ARG A 563 -27.16 35.18 14.07
CA ARG A 563 -25.72 35.01 14.28
C ARG A 563 -25.03 35.43 12.99
N ARG A 564 -24.24 36.50 13.06
CA ARG A 564 -23.24 36.84 12.04
C ARG A 564 -22.38 35.60 11.79
N ARG A 565 -22.38 35.18 10.53
CA ARG A 565 -21.63 34.06 9.97
C ARG A 565 -20.14 34.31 10.24
N THR A 566 -19.58 33.65 11.25
CA THR A 566 -18.12 33.48 11.33
C THR A 566 -17.78 32.42 10.30
N GLU A 567 -17.30 32.84 9.13
CA GLU A 567 -16.79 31.95 8.10
C GLU A 567 -15.68 31.09 8.71
N GLN A 568 -16.01 29.82 8.95
CA GLN A 568 -15.02 28.78 9.05
C GLN A 568 -14.34 28.72 7.69
N VAL A 569 -13.11 29.21 7.62
CA VAL A 569 -12.21 29.04 6.47
C VAL A 569 -11.99 27.54 6.30
N LYS A 570 -12.89 26.90 5.55
CA LYS A 570 -12.68 25.58 4.99
C LYS A 570 -11.59 25.74 3.94
N ASN A 571 -10.41 25.20 4.24
CA ASN A 571 -9.41 24.91 3.23
C ASN A 571 -10.00 23.82 2.32
N SER A 572 -10.85 24.20 1.35
CA SER A 572 -11.17 23.34 0.23
C SER A 572 -9.88 23.15 -0.54
N VAL A 573 -9.25 22.00 -0.34
CA VAL A 573 -8.10 21.61 -1.14
C VAL A 573 -8.61 21.37 -2.55
N ASP A 574 -8.38 22.37 -3.38
CA ASP A 574 -8.58 22.33 -4.82
C ASP A 574 -7.95 21.03 -5.38
N PRO A 575 -8.73 20.13 -6.03
CA PRO A 575 -8.20 18.89 -6.59
C PRO A 575 -7.11 19.15 -7.64
N ASP A 576 -7.13 20.29 -8.33
CA ASP A 576 -6.05 20.71 -9.24
C ASP A 576 -4.77 21.11 -8.47
N LYS A 577 -4.90 21.58 -7.21
CA LYS A 577 -3.75 21.74 -6.30
C LYS A 577 -3.25 20.41 -5.78
N LEU A 578 -4.09 19.38 -5.65
CA LEU A 578 -3.69 18.05 -5.21
C LEU A 578 -2.92 17.31 -6.33
N GLU A 579 -3.35 17.40 -7.59
CA GLU A 579 -2.57 16.90 -8.74
C GLU A 579 -1.26 17.66 -8.91
N ARG A 580 -1.25 19.00 -8.77
CA ARG A 580 0.00 19.78 -8.72
C ARG A 580 0.87 19.42 -7.52
N SER A 581 0.30 18.94 -6.40
CA SER A 581 1.06 18.55 -5.21
C SER A 581 1.83 17.23 -5.38
N PHE A 582 1.40 16.35 -6.29
CA PHE A 582 2.18 15.16 -6.66
C PHE A 582 3.36 15.50 -7.58
N ASP A 583 3.23 16.50 -8.46
CA ASP A 583 4.37 17.05 -9.22
C ASP A 583 5.32 17.88 -8.35
N VAL A 584 4.84 18.48 -7.25
CA VAL A 584 5.67 19.16 -6.25
C VAL A 584 6.63 18.20 -5.55
N LEU A 585 6.33 16.90 -5.46
CA LEU A 585 7.25 15.89 -4.88
C LEU A 585 8.44 15.56 -5.79
N LEU A 586 8.46 16.07 -7.04
CA LEU A 586 9.59 15.95 -7.96
C LEU A 586 10.35 17.26 -8.17
N LEU A 587 9.92 18.36 -7.53
CA LEU A 587 10.72 19.59 -7.53
C LEU A 587 12.05 19.32 -6.80
N PRO A 588 13.21 19.66 -7.40
CA PRO A 588 14.52 19.38 -6.83
C PRO A 588 14.68 19.87 -5.38
N ASP A 589 14.03 20.97 -5.02
CA ASP A 589 14.13 21.60 -3.70
C ASP A 589 13.33 20.85 -2.61
N VAL A 590 12.16 20.31 -2.98
CA VAL A 590 11.36 19.45 -2.09
C VAL A 590 12.06 18.13 -1.87
N MET A 591 12.59 17.55 -2.95
CA MET A 591 13.41 16.35 -2.89
C MET A 591 14.66 16.54 -2.02
N GLU A 592 15.33 17.68 -2.13
CA GLU A 592 16.47 18.05 -1.30
C GLU A 592 16.08 18.14 0.19
N ARG A 593 14.95 18.80 0.50
CA ARG A 593 14.43 18.85 1.88
C ARG A 593 14.12 17.46 2.43
N VAL A 594 13.47 16.59 1.67
CA VAL A 594 13.21 15.19 2.09
C VAL A 594 14.52 14.42 2.28
N CYS A 595 15.46 14.56 1.35
CA CYS A 595 16.77 13.93 1.41
C CYS A 595 17.61 14.42 2.61
N SER A 596 17.43 15.67 3.06
CA SER A 596 18.16 16.23 4.21
C SER A 596 17.88 15.50 5.54
N PHE A 597 16.73 14.83 5.66
CA PHE A 597 16.39 14.01 6.83
C PHE A 597 16.98 12.60 6.78
N MET A 598 17.61 12.22 5.67
CA MET A 598 18.08 10.86 5.44
C MET A 598 19.52 10.67 5.93
N SER A 599 19.81 9.51 6.51
CA SER A 599 21.21 9.13 6.79
C SER A 599 22.02 9.03 5.49
N ALA A 600 23.33 9.32 5.55
CA ALA A 600 24.24 9.17 4.41
C ALA A 600 24.16 7.79 3.74
N LYS A 601 23.99 6.71 4.54
CA LYS A 601 23.84 5.35 4.00
C LYS A 601 22.58 5.21 3.13
N ARG A 602 21.50 5.88 3.51
CA ARG A 602 20.22 5.84 2.78
C ARG A 602 20.30 6.72 1.53
N LEU A 603 20.94 7.90 1.61
CA LEU A 603 21.23 8.75 0.44
C LEU A 603 22.04 8.01 -0.63
N CYS A 604 23.14 7.36 -0.26
CA CYS A 604 23.94 6.57 -1.22
C CYS A 604 23.14 5.44 -1.86
N ARG A 605 22.23 4.80 -1.11
CA ARG A 605 21.36 3.75 -1.67
C ARG A 605 20.35 4.31 -2.65
N MET A 606 19.76 5.48 -2.37
CA MET A 606 18.82 6.13 -3.28
C MET A 606 19.49 6.59 -4.57
N ALA A 607 20.72 7.09 -4.49
CA ALA A 607 21.53 7.44 -5.66
C ALA A 607 21.78 6.25 -6.62
N LEU A 608 21.70 5.01 -6.14
CA LEU A 608 21.81 3.81 -6.99
C LEU A 608 20.50 3.44 -7.68
N VAL A 609 19.37 3.97 -7.23
CA VAL A 609 18.04 3.61 -7.73
C VAL A 609 17.65 4.44 -8.96
N CYS A 610 17.99 5.74 -9.00
CA CYS A 610 17.75 6.56 -10.19
C CYS A 610 18.76 7.72 -10.35
N ARG A 611 18.89 8.24 -11.57
CA ARG A 611 19.80 9.36 -11.92
C ARG A 611 19.45 10.65 -11.18
N THR A 612 18.18 11.00 -11.05
CA THR A 612 17.76 12.22 -10.34
C THR A 612 18.21 12.22 -8.88
N PHE A 613 18.10 11.08 -8.19
CA PHE A 613 18.64 10.94 -6.83
C PHE A 613 20.16 10.95 -6.80
N ALA A 614 20.83 10.44 -7.84
CA ALA A 614 22.28 10.56 -7.97
C ALA A 614 22.66 12.05 -8.02
N ASP A 615 22.07 12.83 -8.92
CA ASP A 615 22.33 14.27 -9.08
C ASP A 615 22.03 15.06 -7.81
N ILE A 616 20.87 14.81 -7.17
CA ILE A 616 20.53 15.43 -5.88
C ILE A 616 21.55 15.04 -4.80
N SER A 617 22.00 13.78 -4.76
CA SER A 617 23.03 13.33 -3.82
C SER A 617 24.41 13.94 -4.06
N HIS A 618 24.62 14.68 -5.16
CA HIS A 618 25.84 15.46 -5.38
C HIS A 618 25.75 16.89 -4.80
N ARG A 619 24.56 17.37 -4.40
CA ARG A 619 24.39 18.71 -3.85
C ARG A 619 25.05 18.85 -2.47
N ALA A 620 25.77 19.96 -2.30
CA ALA A 620 26.58 20.27 -1.12
C ALA A 620 25.72 20.40 0.16
N SER A 621 24.53 20.98 0.01
CA SER A 621 23.52 21.22 1.04
C SER A 621 23.01 19.98 1.78
N LEU A 622 23.05 18.80 1.15
CA LEU A 622 22.67 17.54 1.81
C LEU A 622 23.78 17.01 2.72
N TRP A 623 25.04 17.19 2.30
CA TRP A 623 26.19 16.63 3.00
C TRP A 623 26.70 17.53 4.13
N GLN A 624 26.48 18.84 4.05
CA GLN A 624 26.90 19.78 5.09
C GLN A 624 26.27 19.47 6.46
N PRO A 625 24.92 19.34 6.61
CA PRO A 625 24.31 19.00 7.90
C PRO A 625 24.76 17.64 8.41
N LEU A 626 24.92 16.68 7.50
CA LEU A 626 25.39 15.34 7.85
C LEU A 626 26.83 15.38 8.36
N TYR A 627 27.72 16.15 7.72
CA TYR A 627 29.11 16.33 8.11
C TYR A 627 29.25 16.98 9.48
N VAL A 628 28.55 18.11 9.70
CA VAL A 628 28.56 18.83 10.97
C VAL A 628 28.07 17.95 12.13
N ARG A 629 27.09 17.06 11.86
CA ARG A 629 26.56 16.09 12.83
C ARG A 629 27.38 14.80 12.96
N VAL A 630 28.36 14.54 12.09
CA VAL A 630 29.20 13.32 12.20
C VAL A 630 30.04 13.41 13.45
N GLY A 631 29.71 12.55 14.42
CA GLY A 631 30.47 12.44 15.66
C GLY A 631 29.63 12.66 16.91
N LEU A 632 28.42 13.20 16.80
CA LEU A 632 27.49 13.33 17.93
C LEU A 632 26.98 11.94 18.34
N PRO A 633 27.40 11.39 19.50
CA PRO A 633 26.78 10.19 20.05
C PRO A 633 25.34 10.51 20.47
N THR A 634 24.42 9.57 20.26
CA THR A 634 23.04 9.74 20.74
C THR A 634 22.92 9.59 22.25
N ASN A 635 23.83 8.88 22.95
CA ASN A 635 23.66 8.48 24.36
C ASN A 635 24.96 8.41 25.22
N ALA A 636 26.10 8.99 24.83
CA ALA A 636 27.34 8.97 25.65
C ALA A 636 28.14 10.28 25.46
N LEU A 637 29.13 10.59 26.32
CA LEU A 637 29.81 11.90 26.40
C LEU A 637 30.01 12.61 25.03
N PRO A 638 29.62 13.90 24.91
CA PRO A 638 29.56 14.59 23.63
C PRO A 638 30.94 14.79 22.99
N SER A 639 31.13 14.25 21.79
CA SER A 639 32.19 14.73 20.90
C SER A 639 31.85 16.17 20.51
N ALA A 640 32.83 17.08 20.56
CA ALA A 640 32.61 18.46 20.10
C ALA A 640 32.11 18.46 18.64
N PRO A 641 31.11 19.30 18.31
CA PRO A 641 30.62 19.44 16.94
C PRO A 641 31.74 19.92 16.02
N VAL A 642 31.63 19.62 14.72
CA VAL A 642 32.62 20.10 13.75
C VAL A 642 32.50 21.61 13.62
N GLU A 643 33.59 22.32 13.87
CA GLU A 643 33.67 23.77 13.71
C GLU A 643 34.23 24.09 12.31
N CYS A 644 33.42 24.76 11.50
CA CYS A 644 33.87 25.29 10.23
C CYS A 644 34.26 26.76 10.39
N HIS A 645 35.56 27.03 10.33
CA HIS A 645 36.10 28.40 10.37
C HIS A 645 36.33 28.98 8.97
N HIS A 646 35.94 28.28 7.90
CA HIS A 646 36.00 28.83 6.55
C HIS A 646 34.90 29.88 6.37
N GLY A 647 35.18 30.94 5.61
CA GLY A 647 34.17 31.97 5.33
C GLY A 647 33.01 31.43 4.52
N GLU A 648 31.86 32.12 4.53
CA GLU A 648 30.63 31.69 3.84
C GLU A 648 30.83 31.46 2.33
N ARG A 649 31.84 32.10 1.72
CA ARG A 649 32.18 31.97 0.30
C ARG A 649 33.01 30.73 -0.04
N TYR A 650 33.54 30.02 0.95
CA TYR A 650 34.38 28.85 0.70
C TYR A 650 33.52 27.62 0.41
N GLU A 651 33.54 27.15 -0.84
CA GLU A 651 32.81 25.94 -1.24
C GLU A 651 33.56 24.68 -0.80
N HIS A 652 33.01 23.99 0.20
CA HIS A 652 33.51 22.68 0.61
C HIS A 652 32.99 21.55 -0.28
N ASN A 653 33.87 20.58 -0.57
CA ASN A 653 33.43 19.25 -1.00
C ASN A 653 32.94 18.44 0.22
N TRP A 654 31.78 18.81 0.76
CA TRP A 654 31.19 18.20 1.97
C TRP A 654 31.06 16.67 1.89
N ARG A 655 30.82 16.13 0.69
CA ARG A 655 30.74 14.68 0.47
C ARG A 655 32.08 13.99 0.74
N GLN A 656 33.18 14.54 0.22
CA GLN A 656 34.51 14.00 0.46
C GLN A 656 34.89 14.11 1.94
N LEU A 657 34.67 15.29 2.53
CA LEU A 657 34.93 15.54 3.96
C LEU A 657 34.17 14.56 4.85
N TYR A 658 32.89 14.29 4.55
CA TYR A 658 32.08 13.28 5.24
C TYR A 658 32.68 11.88 5.13
N GLN A 659 33.15 11.47 3.94
CA GLN A 659 33.72 10.14 3.74
C GLN A 659 35.03 9.96 4.54
N GLU A 660 35.91 10.95 4.52
CA GLU A 660 37.19 10.91 5.24
C GLU A 660 36.94 10.88 6.76
N ARG A 661 36.07 11.77 7.27
CA ARG A 661 35.69 11.80 8.69
C ARG A 661 34.96 10.54 9.14
N SER A 662 34.10 9.95 8.30
CA SER A 662 33.44 8.67 8.60
C SER A 662 34.45 7.52 8.70
N LYS A 663 35.49 7.50 7.86
CA LYS A 663 36.60 6.54 7.97
C LYS A 663 37.38 6.76 9.28
N ALA A 664 37.67 8.00 9.64
CA ALA A 664 38.32 8.34 10.91
C ALA A 664 37.47 7.91 12.13
N MET A 665 36.16 8.15 12.11
CA MET A 665 35.22 7.71 13.15
C MET A 665 35.24 6.18 13.33
N LYS A 666 35.31 5.41 12.23
CA LYS A 666 35.44 3.95 12.32
C LYS A 666 36.76 3.54 12.98
N ARG A 667 37.87 4.23 12.69
CA ARG A 667 39.18 4.00 13.33
C ARG A 667 39.12 4.36 14.83
N LEU A 668 38.50 5.50 15.17
CA LEU A 668 38.31 5.93 16.55
C LEU A 668 37.54 4.89 17.37
N ARG A 669 36.39 4.42 16.86
CA ARG A 669 35.58 3.39 17.53
C ARG A 669 36.36 2.09 17.76
N ARG A 670 37.25 1.70 16.83
CA ARG A 670 38.13 0.54 17.01
C ARG A 670 39.15 0.77 18.13
N MET A 671 39.73 1.97 18.21
CA MET A 671 40.67 2.32 19.29
C MET A 671 39.98 2.39 20.66
N GLN A 672 38.80 3.01 20.74
CA GLN A 672 38.01 3.06 21.99
C GLN A 672 37.65 1.66 22.49
N ARG A 673 37.23 0.75 21.61
CA ARG A 673 36.97 -0.66 21.98
C ARG A 673 38.22 -1.38 22.50
N ARG A 674 39.39 -1.11 21.91
CA ARG A 674 40.67 -1.68 22.38
C ARG A 674 41.04 -1.14 23.76
N ALA A 675 40.85 0.16 24.00
CA ALA A 675 41.10 0.78 25.30
C ALA A 675 40.17 0.22 26.40
N ILE A 676 38.87 0.06 26.11
CA ILE A 676 37.91 -0.55 27.05
C ILE A 676 38.29 -2.01 27.36
N LYS A 677 38.67 -2.79 26.32
CA LYS A 677 39.08 -4.18 26.50
C LYS A 677 40.39 -4.31 27.30
N ALA A 678 41.33 -3.39 27.10
CA ALA A 678 42.57 -3.34 27.88
C ALA A 678 42.31 -2.98 29.35
N GLY A 679 41.35 -2.09 29.64
CA GLY A 679 40.93 -1.79 31.01
C GLY A 679 40.35 -3.01 31.73
N HIS A 680 39.46 -3.77 31.08
CA HIS A 680 38.84 -4.95 31.69
C HIS A 680 39.77 -6.17 31.87
N SER A 681 40.92 -6.22 31.19
CA SER A 681 41.85 -7.35 31.35
C SER A 681 42.76 -7.21 32.56
N ASN A 682 42.93 -6.01 33.10
CA ASN A 682 43.71 -5.77 34.31
C ASN A 682 42.89 -5.93 35.61
N ASP A 683 41.56 -5.89 35.54
CA ASP A 683 40.68 -5.94 36.72
C ASP A 683 40.33 -7.38 37.18
N GLN A 684 40.92 -8.43 36.58
CA GLN A 684 40.51 -9.82 36.79
C GLN A 684 41.56 -10.72 37.50
N GLU A 685 42.68 -10.19 37.98
CA GLU A 685 43.72 -10.99 38.66
C GLU A 685 44.07 -10.58 40.11
N ASP A 686 43.52 -9.50 40.70
CA ASP A 686 43.78 -9.15 42.11
C ASP A 686 42.46 -9.00 42.91
N ASP A 687 41.99 -10.12 43.46
CA ASP A 687 41.03 -10.17 44.57
C ASP A 687 41.82 -10.02 45.89
N ASP A 688 41.30 -9.22 46.82
CA ASP A 688 41.85 -8.87 48.14
C ASP A 688 42.95 -7.79 48.24
N SER A 689 42.62 -6.52 47.96
CA SER A 689 42.98 -5.44 48.89
C SER A 689 42.14 -4.16 48.70
N VAL A 690 41.43 -3.79 49.77
CA VAL A 690 40.61 -2.57 49.87
C VAL A 690 41.54 -1.37 50.01
N SER A 691 41.84 -0.67 48.92
CA SER A 691 42.41 0.69 49.00
C SER A 691 41.79 1.61 47.95
N SER A 692 41.36 2.78 48.43
CA SER A 692 40.69 3.84 47.71
C SER A 692 41.58 4.44 46.61
N SER A 693 41.59 3.82 45.44
CA SER A 693 42.31 4.33 44.27
C SER A 693 41.43 5.35 43.51
N VAL A 694 41.87 6.61 43.56
CA VAL A 694 41.35 7.74 42.80
C VAL A 694 41.37 7.38 41.31
N ARG A 695 40.20 7.11 40.72
CA ARG A 695 40.05 6.87 39.27
C ARG A 695 40.45 8.13 38.51
N THR A 696 41.73 8.24 38.13
CA THR A 696 42.19 9.23 37.15
C THR A 696 41.36 9.07 35.89
N ALA A 697 40.61 10.11 35.52
CA ALA A 697 39.72 10.08 34.36
C ALA A 697 40.53 9.78 33.08
N THR A 698 40.47 8.52 32.62
CA THR A 698 41.15 8.09 31.40
C THR A 698 40.62 8.88 30.23
N PHE A 699 41.49 9.71 29.63
CA PHE A 699 41.14 10.52 28.48
C PHE A 699 40.61 9.62 27.35
N VAL A 700 39.42 9.93 26.85
CA VAL A 700 38.80 9.20 25.74
C VAL A 700 39.35 9.78 24.43
N PRO A 701 39.98 8.97 23.55
CA PRO A 701 40.44 9.46 22.27
C PRO A 701 39.31 10.15 21.48
N GLN A 702 39.63 11.23 20.79
CA GLN A 702 38.67 12.09 20.09
C GLN A 702 39.22 12.56 18.74
N ILE A 703 38.34 12.91 17.80
CA ILE A 703 38.74 13.48 16.50
C ILE A 703 38.75 14.99 16.62
N CYS A 704 39.70 15.65 15.96
CA CYS A 704 39.75 17.11 15.89
C CYS A 704 38.41 17.72 15.43
N ALA A 705 37.97 18.80 16.11
CA ALA A 705 36.74 19.51 15.79
C ALA A 705 36.85 20.38 14.53
N TYR A 706 38.06 20.77 14.10
CA TYR A 706 38.24 21.63 12.93
C TYR A 706 37.81 20.94 11.63
N CYS A 707 37.00 21.63 10.82
CA CYS A 707 36.58 21.19 9.49
C CYS A 707 37.78 20.80 8.62
N GLY A 708 37.72 19.64 7.98
CA GLY A 708 38.80 19.09 7.15
C GLY A 708 39.94 18.40 7.91
N CYS A 709 39.86 18.29 9.25
CA CYS A 709 40.85 17.56 10.04
C CYS A 709 40.29 16.25 10.62
N ASP A 710 40.87 15.14 10.19
CA ASP A 710 40.48 13.78 10.58
C ASP A 710 41.49 13.09 11.51
N GLN A 711 42.37 13.88 12.12
CA GLN A 711 43.34 13.38 13.09
C GLN A 711 42.63 12.93 14.37
N ILE A 712 43.05 11.75 14.87
CA ILE A 712 42.55 11.18 16.12
C ILE A 712 43.58 11.44 17.21
N LEU A 713 43.16 12.14 18.24
CA LEU A 713 43.96 12.67 19.33
C LEU A 713 43.78 11.73 20.52
N LYS A 714 44.89 11.25 21.10
CA LYS A 714 44.88 10.15 22.08
C LYS A 714 45.01 10.64 23.52
N SER A 715 45.46 11.87 23.73
CA SER A 715 45.62 12.50 25.04
C SER A 715 45.14 13.96 25.02
N LYS A 716 44.95 14.55 26.20
CA LYS A 716 44.60 15.98 26.33
C LYS A 716 45.72 16.88 25.80
N SER A 717 46.98 16.53 26.07
CA SER A 717 48.14 17.25 25.52
C SER A 717 48.20 17.17 24.00
N ASP A 718 47.81 16.05 23.38
CA ASP A 718 47.72 15.96 21.91
C ASP A 718 46.68 16.92 21.37
N VAL A 719 45.54 17.09 22.05
CA VAL A 719 44.48 18.01 21.63
C VAL A 719 44.98 19.45 21.67
N GLU A 720 45.58 19.86 22.77
CA GLU A 720 46.11 21.22 22.94
C GLU A 720 47.21 21.50 21.91
N ALA A 721 48.20 20.60 21.78
CA ALA A 721 49.26 20.72 20.79
C ALA A 721 48.70 20.79 19.35
N HIS A 722 47.74 19.94 19.01
CA HIS A 722 47.13 19.94 17.68
C HIS A 722 46.30 21.21 17.41
N GLN A 723 45.56 21.72 18.40
CA GLN A 723 44.81 22.97 18.27
C GLN A 723 45.74 24.18 18.07
N THR A 724 46.93 24.20 18.70
CA THR A 724 47.90 25.27 18.43
C THR A 724 48.43 25.25 16.99
N GLN A 725 48.48 24.08 16.34
CA GLN A 725 48.89 23.99 14.93
C GLN A 725 47.86 24.65 14.00
N HIS A 726 46.56 24.44 14.24
CA HIS A 726 45.50 25.14 13.51
C HIS A 726 45.60 26.66 13.65
N LYS A 727 45.87 27.15 14.86
CA LYS A 727 46.05 28.59 15.13
C LYS A 727 47.25 29.19 14.40
N ARG A 728 48.35 28.42 14.22
CA ARG A 728 49.55 28.89 13.52
C ARG A 728 49.35 29.10 12.02
N PHE A 729 48.55 28.27 11.39
CA PHE A 729 48.30 28.35 9.94
C PHE A 729 46.85 28.72 9.66
N THR A 730 46.41 29.84 10.22
CA THR A 730 45.09 30.44 9.93
C THR A 730 45.24 31.47 8.81
N CYS A 731 44.35 31.44 7.82
CA CYS A 731 44.30 32.42 6.74
C CYS A 731 44.08 33.82 7.30
N THR A 732 44.85 34.79 6.81
CA THR A 732 44.82 36.19 7.26
C THR A 732 43.78 37.02 6.50
N ASP A 733 43.16 36.47 5.44
CA ASP A 733 42.10 37.14 4.71
C ASP A 733 40.88 37.33 5.62
N THR A 734 40.42 38.57 5.77
CA THR A 734 39.26 38.89 6.62
C THR A 734 37.99 38.10 6.26
N SER A 735 37.88 37.68 5.00
CA SER A 735 36.78 36.88 4.47
C SER A 735 36.97 35.36 4.63
N CYS A 736 38.16 34.89 5.02
CA CYS A 736 38.49 33.49 5.17
C CYS A 736 39.30 33.23 6.46
N ARG A 737 38.71 32.52 7.43
CA ARG A 737 39.40 32.13 8.67
C ARG A 737 39.78 30.64 8.67
N ALA A 738 40.01 30.09 7.47
CA ALA A 738 40.43 28.69 7.32
C ALA A 738 41.71 28.43 8.10
N SER A 739 41.76 27.30 8.81
CA SER A 739 42.93 26.89 9.60
C SER A 739 43.40 25.51 9.18
N PHE A 740 44.71 25.34 9.15
CA PHE A 740 45.35 24.13 8.66
C PHE A 740 46.35 23.60 9.67
N THR A 741 46.61 22.30 9.66
CA THR A 741 47.62 21.69 10.53
C THR A 741 49.02 21.71 9.92
N GLY A 742 49.15 22.06 8.65
CA GLY A 742 50.41 21.97 7.92
C GLY A 742 50.59 23.07 6.89
N LEU A 743 51.82 23.56 6.81
CA LEU A 743 52.24 24.65 5.91
C LEU A 743 51.91 24.38 4.44
N HIS A 744 52.02 23.13 3.96
CA HIS A 744 51.69 22.81 2.58
C HIS A 744 50.21 23.06 2.24
N LYS A 745 49.28 22.64 3.11
CA LYS A 745 47.84 22.85 2.89
C LYS A 745 47.48 24.34 2.98
N PHE A 746 48.09 25.04 3.93
CA PHE A 746 47.97 26.49 4.06
C PHE A 746 48.48 27.22 2.81
N ASN A 747 49.67 26.89 2.31
CA ASN A 747 50.21 27.51 1.10
C ASN A 747 49.38 27.19 -0.15
N ALA A 748 48.82 25.98 -0.26
CA ALA A 748 47.89 25.65 -1.33
C ALA A 748 46.62 26.51 -1.27
N HIS A 749 46.05 26.67 -0.07
CA HIS A 749 44.91 27.55 0.15
C HIS A 749 45.21 29.03 -0.16
N MET A 750 46.37 29.54 0.26
CA MET A 750 46.78 30.91 -0.04
C MET A 750 46.95 31.17 -1.54
N LYS A 751 47.28 30.14 -2.34
CA LYS A 751 47.30 30.24 -3.81
C LYS A 751 45.90 30.40 -4.41
N GLU A 752 44.86 29.87 -3.77
CA GLU A 752 43.47 30.02 -4.22
C GLU A 752 42.97 31.46 -4.02
N HIS A 753 43.33 32.10 -2.91
CA HIS A 753 43.10 33.54 -2.70
C HIS A 753 43.81 34.40 -3.78
N GLY A 754 45.01 34.00 -4.20
CA GLY A 754 45.73 34.66 -5.29
C GLY A 754 45.11 34.44 -6.68
N ALA A 755 44.36 33.35 -6.87
CA ALA A 755 43.76 33.01 -8.17
C ALA A 755 42.49 33.83 -8.46
N ASP A 756 41.69 34.18 -7.45
CA ASP A 756 40.46 34.96 -7.62
C ASP A 756 40.71 36.46 -7.90
N SER A 757 41.94 36.95 -7.65
CA SER A 757 42.39 38.30 -8.05
C SER A 757 43.01 38.35 -9.45
N THR A 758 42.97 37.26 -10.23
CA THR A 758 43.38 37.33 -11.65
C THR A 758 42.20 37.83 -12.49
N CYS A 759 42.28 39.10 -12.92
CA CYS A 759 41.32 39.77 -13.79
C CYS A 759 40.77 38.81 -14.86
N ARG A 760 39.47 38.48 -14.77
CA ARG A 760 38.80 37.78 -15.87
C ARG A 760 38.94 38.65 -17.13
N MET A 761 39.62 38.13 -18.15
CA MET A 761 39.77 38.88 -19.40
C MET A 761 38.44 38.81 -20.16
N MET A 762 37.76 39.94 -20.25
CA MET A 762 36.50 40.06 -20.98
C MET A 762 36.74 40.16 -22.48
N CYS A 763 35.86 39.55 -23.27
CA CYS A 763 35.86 39.78 -24.71
C CYS A 763 35.34 41.19 -24.99
N GLY A 764 36.25 42.17 -25.12
CA GLY A 764 35.91 43.56 -25.45
C GLY A 764 35.29 43.82 -26.83
N PHE A 765 34.57 42.86 -27.40
CA PHE A 765 33.76 43.05 -28.60
C PHE A 765 32.35 43.48 -28.18
N ASP A 766 31.81 44.49 -28.86
CA ASP A 766 30.56 45.13 -28.43
C ASP A 766 29.40 44.12 -28.44
N GLY A 767 28.70 44.00 -27.30
CA GLY A 767 27.66 42.99 -27.08
C GLY A 767 28.12 41.62 -26.54
N CYS A 768 29.42 41.32 -26.46
CA CYS A 768 29.92 40.05 -25.89
C CYS A 768 30.25 40.14 -24.39
N LYS A 769 29.45 39.50 -23.53
CA LYS A 769 29.67 39.46 -22.06
C LYS A 769 30.52 38.27 -21.57
N LYS A 770 31.13 37.50 -22.48
CA LYS A 770 31.89 36.29 -22.11
C LYS A 770 33.26 36.68 -21.53
N SER A 771 33.63 36.06 -20.40
CA SER A 771 34.87 36.32 -19.68
C SER A 771 35.70 35.04 -19.53
N TYR A 772 37.03 35.13 -19.70
CA TYR A 772 37.92 33.96 -19.75
C TYR A 772 39.05 34.07 -18.73
N MET A 773 39.39 32.93 -18.12
CA MET A 773 40.51 32.80 -17.16
C MET A 773 41.89 32.68 -17.83
N SER A 774 41.96 32.58 -19.16
CA SER A 774 43.20 32.38 -19.91
C SER A 774 43.15 33.10 -21.25
N ALA A 775 44.26 33.73 -21.64
CA ALA A 775 44.41 34.43 -22.91
C ALA A 775 44.17 33.49 -24.09
N LYS A 776 44.56 32.21 -23.96
CA LYS A 776 44.40 31.19 -25.00
C LYS A 776 42.92 30.85 -25.25
N ARG A 777 42.10 30.79 -24.20
CA ARG A 777 40.64 30.59 -24.33
C ARG A 777 39.94 31.84 -24.86
N LEU A 778 40.36 33.03 -24.45
CA LEU A 778 39.86 34.28 -25.01
C LEU A 778 40.18 34.39 -26.51
N ALA A 779 41.41 34.06 -26.92
CA ALA A 779 41.82 34.05 -28.32
C ALA A 779 41.01 33.03 -29.15
N SER A 780 40.84 31.81 -28.64
CA SER A 780 40.03 30.79 -29.32
C SER A 780 38.55 31.19 -29.43
N HIS A 781 37.98 31.83 -28.41
CA HIS A 781 36.64 32.41 -28.49
C HIS A 781 36.55 33.52 -29.53
N ARG A 782 37.49 34.48 -29.51
CA ARG A 782 37.53 35.57 -30.49
C ARG A 782 37.64 35.05 -31.92
N GLN A 783 38.46 34.01 -32.14
CA GLN A 783 38.59 33.35 -33.43
C GLN A 783 37.32 32.61 -33.84
N LYS A 784 36.65 31.90 -32.92
CA LYS A 784 35.45 31.10 -33.22
C LYS A 784 34.22 31.97 -33.51
N GLU A 785 34.07 33.08 -32.82
CA GLU A 785 32.91 33.97 -32.94
C GLU A 785 33.18 35.16 -33.88
N GLY A 786 34.36 35.22 -34.52
CA GLY A 786 34.73 36.29 -35.44
C GLY A 786 34.95 37.66 -34.80
N HIS A 787 35.21 37.72 -33.49
CA HIS A 787 35.49 38.95 -32.76
C HIS A 787 36.93 39.44 -32.98
N HIS A 788 37.24 39.87 -34.21
CA HIS A 788 38.52 40.51 -34.52
C HIS A 788 38.48 41.98 -34.12
N ILE A 789 39.36 42.38 -33.20
CA ILE A 789 39.59 43.80 -32.90
C ILE A 789 40.40 44.35 -34.07
N LEU A 790 39.79 45.17 -34.92
CA LEU A 790 40.50 45.96 -35.92
C LEU A 790 41.42 46.93 -35.15
N THR A 791 42.70 46.58 -35.06
CA THR A 791 43.71 47.50 -34.53
C THR A 791 43.77 48.70 -35.48
N CYS A 792 43.31 49.85 -34.99
CA CYS A 792 43.36 51.13 -35.68
C CYS A 792 44.81 51.47 -36.05
N SER A 793 45.12 51.44 -37.35
CA SER A 793 46.31 52.07 -37.92
C SER A 793 46.02 53.55 -38.15
N ASP A 794 46.79 54.40 -37.48
CA ASP A 794 47.24 55.74 -37.85
C ASP A 794 46.35 56.62 -38.75
N LYS A 795 45.69 57.60 -38.12
CA LYS A 795 45.44 58.91 -38.72
C LYS A 795 46.62 59.83 -38.36
N GLN A 796 47.49 60.11 -39.33
CA GLN A 796 48.20 61.38 -39.41
C GLN A 796 47.34 62.33 -40.28
N GLY A 797 47.13 63.56 -39.81
CA GLY A 797 46.89 64.71 -40.70
C GLY A 797 48.18 65.53 -40.78
N PRO A 798 48.29 66.56 -41.65
CA PRO A 798 47.34 67.05 -42.65
C PRO A 798 47.48 66.36 -44.03
#